data_AF-A0AA39FN54-F1
#
_entry.id   AF-A0AA39FN54-F1
#
_cell.length_a   1.000
_cell.length_b   1.000
_cell.length_c   1.000
_cell.angle_alpha   90.00
_cell.angle_beta   90.00
_cell.angle_gamma   90.00
#
_symmetry.space_group_name_H-M   'P 1'
#
loop_
_entity.id
_entity.type
_entity.pdbx_description
1 polymer ?
#
loop_
_entity_poly.entity_id
_entity_poly.type
_entity_poly.pdbx_seq_one_letter_code
_entity_poly.pdbx_strand_id
1 'polypeptide(L)'
;MNIEEFRIRGKEMVEYICDYLQTLEVKRVTANVDPGYLRPLLPNEAPMKSESWDEIMKDVESKIMPGITHWQHPHFHAFFPSGNSFPSILGDMLSDAMGSICFSWVASPACTELEPIVLDWYAKAIDLPEAFLTEGENSKGGGVIQGSASECVLVTMLAARANAINILKNNNPETEDSVFLPRLVAYCSTESHSCVEKAAMICMVKLRVLTPDHRSCLRGNILEAAINDDLQRGLVPFFVLATLGTTGCCAFDNLVEIGPVCKKYPTIWLHVDGAYAGSSFICPELRYLMAGIEFADSFNTNPNKWLLVNFDCSCLWVRDRVKLTSALTVNPLYLQHSNSQVTIDYRHWTIPLSRRFRALKLWFVMRSYGITGLQKYIRNHIRLAKKFEVMIKQNKKFKVLNDVRMGLVCFRLKGTNKLNQELLANINASGKLYMTPAKMLGKYIIRFCVTRENAMDEDVNYAIQVIEEHANEINSGHYKNNKEEFFIRSPKSSVFSDKTLVKRVKPKFTFHDDVNAIIIDGNDNSHVDMINENVCKHRRNTATSFILEPENKNGIINSPLNPSHHTVIHIHGFAEDQSSPSAQGIKNAYLARGEFNIILVSWSKLAVVPWYINAVKNLPTVGAYIAKLIKWLEYRGVNYSSNLHVIGFSLGAHVAAFVGEELARNRFSKIGRITGLDPAGPAFESITTISKHLDKEDAIFVDIIHTNTQGIGIGGAIGHADFYVNYGESQPGCGILDVECSHGRSWELYVESVANPFGFPASICATWKPTVNQCTQARNVFMGFAVNQQSRGVFYVETQSRFPFAKNTVPSSKNIPANRNHIQQGGHAFYSYVDKLPIKLDERSVYYT
;
A
#
# COMPACT_ATOMS: atom_id res chain seq x y z
N MET A 1 25.28 -24.64 -19.64
CA MET A 1 26.50 -23.92 -19.26
C MET A 1 27.52 -24.85 -18.65
N ASN A 2 28.75 -24.82 -19.16
CA ASN A 2 29.93 -25.49 -18.56
C ASN A 2 30.95 -24.44 -18.06
N ILE A 3 32.11 -24.86 -17.56
CA ILE A 3 33.14 -23.95 -16.99
C ILE A 3 33.67 -22.94 -18.02
N GLU A 4 33.86 -23.35 -19.27
CA GLU A 4 34.41 -22.48 -20.31
C GLU A 4 33.38 -21.47 -20.81
N GLU A 5 32.13 -21.90 -20.98
CA GLU A 5 31.02 -21.00 -21.23
C GLU A 5 30.82 -20.01 -20.07
N PHE A 6 30.86 -20.48 -18.81
CA PHE A 6 30.80 -19.60 -17.63
C PHE A 6 31.94 -18.58 -17.59
N ARG A 7 33.16 -18.96 -17.98
CA ARG A 7 34.29 -18.01 -18.05
C ARG A 7 34.08 -16.90 -19.07
N ILE A 8 33.38 -17.19 -20.18
CA ILE A 8 33.01 -16.19 -21.19
C ILE A 8 31.86 -15.32 -20.65
N ARG A 9 30.73 -15.95 -20.29
CA ARG A 9 29.51 -15.25 -19.86
C ARG A 9 29.68 -14.46 -18.56
N GLY A 10 30.55 -14.93 -17.67
CA GLY A 10 30.92 -14.21 -16.45
C GLY A 10 31.73 -12.94 -16.72
N LYS A 11 32.59 -12.92 -17.76
CA LYS A 11 33.28 -11.69 -18.19
C LYS A 11 32.30 -10.72 -18.84
N GLU A 12 31.45 -11.21 -19.75
CA GLU A 12 30.40 -10.41 -20.38
C GLU A 12 29.48 -9.74 -19.34
N MET A 13 29.11 -10.47 -18.27
CA MET A 13 28.33 -9.92 -17.16
C MET A 13 29.09 -8.85 -16.35
N VAL A 14 30.41 -8.99 -16.17
CA VAL A 14 31.22 -7.95 -15.50
C VAL A 14 31.29 -6.67 -16.33
N GLU A 15 31.56 -6.77 -17.64
CA GLU A 15 31.54 -5.61 -18.54
C GLU A 15 30.14 -4.96 -18.57
N TYR A 16 29.09 -5.77 -18.67
CA TYR A 16 27.69 -5.31 -18.62
C TYR A 16 27.37 -4.53 -17.34
N ILE A 17 27.82 -5.00 -16.17
CA ILE A 17 27.64 -4.29 -14.89
C ILE A 17 28.40 -2.96 -14.89
N CYS A 18 29.62 -2.92 -15.43
CA CYS A 18 30.41 -1.70 -15.56
C CYS A 18 29.69 -0.67 -16.46
N ASP A 19 29.29 -1.08 -17.66
CA ASP A 19 28.56 -0.23 -18.62
C ASP A 19 27.23 0.25 -18.05
N TYR A 20 26.46 -0.63 -17.41
CA TYR A 20 25.21 -0.28 -16.74
C TYR A 20 25.42 0.82 -15.69
N LEU A 21 26.40 0.67 -14.79
CA LEU A 21 26.68 1.63 -13.72
C LEU A 21 27.23 2.97 -14.25
N GLN A 22 28.03 2.95 -15.31
CA GLN A 22 28.53 4.17 -15.96
C GLN A 22 27.43 4.92 -16.72
N THR A 23 26.48 4.22 -17.33
CA THR A 23 25.42 4.81 -18.16
C THR A 23 24.12 5.12 -17.40
N LEU A 24 24.07 4.98 -16.07
CA LEU A 24 22.85 5.24 -15.29
C LEU A 24 22.29 6.65 -15.49
N GLU A 25 23.15 7.66 -15.65
CA GLU A 25 22.74 9.08 -15.70
C GLU A 25 21.86 9.43 -16.91
N VAL A 26 21.97 8.68 -18.02
CA VAL A 26 21.13 8.87 -19.21
C VAL A 26 19.84 8.05 -19.20
N LYS A 27 19.62 7.22 -18.17
CA LYS A 27 18.39 6.43 -18.00
C LYS A 27 17.34 7.26 -17.22
N ARG A 28 16.09 6.78 -17.21
CA ARG A 28 15.02 7.35 -16.38
C ARG A 28 15.12 6.75 -14.97
N VAL A 29 15.06 7.55 -13.91
CA VAL A 29 15.31 7.05 -12.53
C VAL A 29 14.34 5.94 -12.12
N THR A 30 13.06 6.10 -12.44
CA THR A 30 12.01 5.11 -12.19
C THR A 30 11.54 4.48 -13.49
N ALA A 31 11.13 3.22 -13.41
CA ALA A 31 10.40 2.55 -14.48
C ALA A 31 9.17 3.38 -14.95
N ASN A 32 8.78 3.18 -16.20
CA ASN A 32 7.59 3.79 -16.80
C ASN A 32 6.66 2.69 -17.35
N VAL A 33 6.16 1.88 -16.43
CA VAL A 33 5.37 0.67 -16.69
C VAL A 33 4.24 0.55 -15.67
N ASP A 34 3.12 -0.04 -16.07
CA ASP A 34 1.99 -0.30 -15.20
C ASP A 34 2.12 -1.65 -14.46
N PRO A 35 1.42 -1.86 -13.33
CA PRO A 35 1.35 -3.15 -12.66
C PRO A 35 0.94 -4.28 -13.64
N GLY A 36 1.69 -5.37 -13.65
CA GLY A 36 1.44 -6.52 -14.53
C GLY A 36 2.14 -6.47 -15.90
N TYR A 37 2.82 -5.38 -16.28
CA TYR A 37 3.42 -5.20 -17.62
C TYR A 37 4.29 -6.37 -18.11
N LEU A 38 4.99 -7.07 -17.20
CA LEU A 38 5.95 -8.12 -17.53
C LEU A 38 5.27 -9.44 -17.94
N ARG A 39 4.06 -9.74 -17.41
CA ARG A 39 3.36 -11.00 -17.67
C ARG A 39 3.09 -11.25 -19.17
N PRO A 40 2.59 -10.29 -19.97
CA PRO A 40 2.41 -10.49 -21.41
C PRO A 40 3.71 -10.51 -22.24
N LEU A 41 4.86 -10.19 -21.64
CA LEU A 41 6.18 -10.22 -22.33
C LEU A 41 6.91 -11.56 -22.17
N LEU A 42 6.47 -12.41 -21.24
CA LEU A 42 7.09 -13.69 -20.91
C LEU A 42 6.20 -14.88 -21.31
N PRO A 43 6.78 -16.06 -21.58
CA PRO A 43 6.01 -17.30 -21.74
C PRO A 43 5.14 -17.60 -20.51
N ASN A 44 4.01 -18.28 -20.74
CA ASN A 44 3.12 -18.69 -19.64
C ASN A 44 3.68 -19.83 -18.78
N GLU A 45 4.68 -20.56 -19.29
CA GLU A 45 5.29 -21.76 -18.73
C GLU A 45 6.82 -21.68 -18.89
N ALA A 46 7.57 -22.38 -18.02
CA ALA A 46 9.03 -22.46 -18.14
C ALA A 46 9.45 -23.29 -19.39
N PRO A 47 10.59 -22.98 -20.03
CA PRO A 47 11.00 -23.66 -21.26
C PRO A 47 11.42 -25.11 -20.99
N MET A 48 10.87 -26.05 -21.76
CA MET A 48 11.19 -27.50 -21.67
C MET A 48 12.62 -27.87 -22.14
N LYS A 49 13.32 -26.93 -22.79
CA LYS A 49 14.70 -27.07 -23.25
C LYS A 49 15.45 -25.79 -22.89
N SER A 50 16.77 -25.88 -22.71
CA SER A 50 17.60 -24.70 -22.46
C SER A 50 17.55 -23.72 -23.62
N GLU A 51 17.31 -22.44 -23.31
CA GLU A 51 17.50 -21.31 -24.22
C GLU A 51 18.98 -20.86 -24.21
N SER A 52 19.40 -20.09 -25.22
CA SER A 52 20.77 -19.57 -25.27
C SER A 52 20.95 -18.39 -24.31
N TRP A 53 22.17 -18.23 -23.79
CA TRP A 53 22.51 -17.08 -22.94
C TRP A 53 22.26 -15.73 -23.63
N ASP A 54 22.47 -15.67 -24.94
CA ASP A 54 22.29 -14.44 -25.73
C ASP A 54 20.82 -14.02 -25.81
N GLU A 55 19.88 -14.97 -25.92
CA GLU A 55 18.43 -14.67 -25.85
C GLU A 55 18.02 -14.30 -24.41
N ILE A 56 18.58 -14.93 -23.39
CA ILE A 56 18.36 -14.55 -21.97
C ILE A 56 18.80 -13.10 -21.72
N MET A 57 20.00 -12.70 -22.15
CA MET A 57 20.50 -11.33 -21.95
C MET A 57 19.73 -10.29 -22.80
N LYS A 58 19.27 -10.66 -23.99
CA LYS A 58 18.36 -9.85 -24.81
C LYS A 58 17.00 -9.64 -24.14
N ASP A 59 16.49 -10.63 -23.41
CA ASP A 59 15.30 -10.49 -22.57
C ASP A 59 15.54 -9.64 -21.31
N VAL A 60 16.74 -9.69 -20.71
CA VAL A 60 17.14 -8.77 -19.63
C VAL A 60 17.05 -7.31 -20.11
N GLU A 61 17.62 -6.99 -21.27
CA GLU A 61 17.54 -5.63 -21.84
C GLU A 61 16.13 -5.22 -22.26
N SER A 62 15.40 -6.10 -22.97
CA SER A 62 14.12 -5.73 -23.59
C SER A 62 12.89 -5.85 -22.69
N LYS A 63 12.94 -6.65 -21.61
CA LYS A 63 11.78 -6.95 -20.75
C LYS A 63 12.02 -6.62 -19.28
N ILE A 64 13.22 -6.86 -18.76
CA ILE A 64 13.54 -6.62 -17.34
C ILE A 64 13.94 -5.16 -17.11
N MET A 65 14.96 -4.65 -17.80
CA MET A 65 15.48 -3.28 -17.59
C MET A 65 14.43 -2.16 -17.69
N PRO A 66 13.41 -2.20 -18.59
CA PRO A 66 12.35 -1.18 -18.63
C PRO A 66 11.50 -1.08 -17.35
N GLY A 67 11.45 -2.16 -16.55
CA GLY A 67 10.76 -2.22 -15.25
C GLY A 67 11.64 -1.94 -14.04
N ILE A 68 12.95 -1.74 -14.21
CA ILE A 68 13.86 -1.46 -13.10
C ILE A 68 13.73 0.00 -12.66
N THR A 69 13.59 0.21 -11.35
CA THR A 69 13.92 1.51 -10.73
C THR A 69 15.40 1.50 -10.37
N HIS A 70 16.18 2.44 -10.89
CA HIS A 70 17.63 2.41 -10.76
C HIS A 70 18.10 3.00 -9.41
N TRP A 71 18.11 2.16 -8.37
CA TRP A 71 18.51 2.53 -7.00
C TRP A 71 19.91 3.15 -6.86
N GLN A 72 20.81 2.90 -7.83
CA GLN A 72 22.19 3.40 -7.84
C GLN A 72 22.37 4.67 -8.69
N HIS A 73 21.28 5.20 -9.27
CA HIS A 73 21.30 6.38 -10.15
C HIS A 73 21.59 7.65 -9.32
N PRO A 74 22.39 8.61 -9.82
CA PRO A 74 22.65 9.89 -9.15
C PRO A 74 21.40 10.64 -8.64
N HIS A 75 20.27 10.48 -9.33
CA HIS A 75 19.04 11.23 -9.11
C HIS A 75 17.98 10.42 -8.32
N PHE A 76 18.35 9.24 -7.82
CA PHE A 76 17.53 8.45 -6.90
C PHE A 76 17.70 9.01 -5.48
N HIS A 77 16.72 9.75 -4.97
CA HIS A 77 16.75 10.37 -3.63
C HIS A 77 15.66 9.84 -2.69
N ALA A 78 15.03 8.72 -3.07
CA ALA A 78 13.96 8.06 -2.34
C ALA A 78 14.47 7.21 -1.17
N PHE A 79 13.58 6.90 -0.23
CA PHE A 79 13.81 6.00 0.91
C PHE A 79 15.08 6.35 1.71
N PHE A 80 16.00 5.40 1.83
CA PHE A 80 17.40 5.60 2.24
C PHE A 80 18.27 4.91 1.19
N PRO A 81 19.60 5.14 1.18
CA PRO A 81 20.46 4.52 0.18
C PRO A 81 20.39 3.00 0.29
N SER A 82 20.59 2.32 -0.85
CA SER A 82 20.89 0.89 -0.88
C SER A 82 22.39 0.79 -1.15
N GLY A 83 23.15 0.32 -0.16
CA GLY A 83 24.59 0.17 -0.30
C GLY A 83 24.91 -0.72 -1.50
N ASN A 84 25.94 -0.38 -2.26
CA ASN A 84 26.48 -1.22 -3.33
C ASN A 84 27.90 -0.75 -3.64
N SER A 85 28.76 -1.67 -4.07
CA SER A 85 30.12 -1.37 -4.52
C SER A 85 30.75 -2.58 -5.20
N PHE A 86 31.76 -2.36 -6.04
CA PHE A 86 32.49 -3.44 -6.71
C PHE A 86 33.09 -4.49 -5.74
N PRO A 87 33.75 -4.11 -4.61
CA PRO A 87 34.23 -5.11 -3.64
C PRO A 87 33.11 -5.93 -3.01
N SER A 88 31.91 -5.34 -2.83
CA SER A 88 30.75 -6.08 -2.31
C SER A 88 30.20 -7.08 -3.32
N ILE A 89 30.10 -6.69 -4.60
CA ILE A 89 29.68 -7.56 -5.71
C ILE A 89 30.66 -8.74 -5.84
N LEU A 90 31.96 -8.47 -5.88
CA LEU A 90 33.01 -9.51 -5.94
C LEU A 90 32.97 -10.45 -4.72
N GLY A 91 32.66 -9.93 -3.53
CA GLY A 91 32.50 -10.71 -2.32
C GLY A 91 31.28 -11.63 -2.34
N ASP A 92 30.12 -11.17 -2.84
CA ASP A 92 28.93 -12.02 -3.02
C ASP A 92 29.17 -13.05 -4.14
N MET A 93 29.79 -12.67 -5.28
CA MET A 93 30.15 -13.61 -6.36
C MET A 93 30.99 -14.80 -5.85
N LEU A 94 31.96 -14.54 -4.95
CA LEU A 94 32.77 -15.59 -4.34
C LEU A 94 32.01 -16.40 -3.28
N SER A 95 31.14 -15.76 -2.49
CA SER A 95 30.21 -16.45 -1.56
C SER A 95 29.32 -17.43 -2.31
N ASP A 96 28.74 -17.00 -3.42
CA ASP A 96 27.77 -17.77 -4.21
C ASP A 96 28.47 -18.94 -4.93
N ALA A 97 29.69 -18.73 -5.45
CA ALA A 97 30.52 -19.79 -6.01
C ALA A 97 30.91 -20.88 -4.99
N MET A 98 31.07 -20.53 -3.70
CA MET A 98 31.32 -21.49 -2.63
C MET A 98 30.07 -22.22 -2.14
N GLY A 99 28.87 -21.72 -2.44
CA GLY A 99 27.58 -22.38 -2.13
C GLY A 99 27.36 -22.78 -0.66
N SER A 100 28.12 -22.21 0.28
CA SER A 100 28.24 -22.73 1.65
C SER A 100 27.02 -22.38 2.50
N ILE A 101 26.47 -23.39 3.21
CA ILE A 101 25.36 -23.21 4.15
C ILE A 101 25.89 -23.26 5.58
N CYS A 102 25.90 -22.10 6.24
CA CYS A 102 26.66 -21.83 7.45
C CYS A 102 25.75 -21.76 8.70
N PHE A 103 25.04 -22.86 8.97
CA PHE A 103 24.14 -23.00 10.12
C PHE A 103 24.85 -23.40 11.42
N SER A 104 26.04 -23.99 11.31
CA SER A 104 26.89 -24.42 12.42
C SER A 104 28.36 -24.22 12.08
N TRP A 105 29.22 -24.20 13.10
CA TRP A 105 30.67 -24.13 12.89
C TRP A 105 31.17 -25.27 11.98
N VAL A 106 30.74 -26.51 12.23
CA VAL A 106 31.20 -27.68 11.45
C VAL A 106 30.73 -27.67 9.99
N ALA A 107 29.61 -27.01 9.68
CA ALA A 107 29.09 -26.93 8.31
C ALA A 107 29.97 -26.03 7.41
N SER A 108 30.56 -24.98 7.98
CA SER A 108 31.63 -24.20 7.34
C SER A 108 32.37 -23.35 8.40
N PRO A 109 33.56 -23.76 8.86
CA PRO A 109 34.30 -23.06 9.91
C PRO A 109 34.66 -21.62 9.54
N ALA A 110 35.23 -21.40 8.35
CA ALA A 110 35.62 -20.07 7.87
C ALA A 110 34.44 -19.09 7.79
N CYS A 111 33.25 -19.60 7.46
CA CYS A 111 32.01 -18.84 7.42
C CYS A 111 31.59 -18.35 8.81
N THR A 112 31.75 -19.22 9.80
CA THR A 112 31.37 -19.01 11.21
C THR A 112 32.40 -18.20 11.99
N GLU A 113 33.68 -18.27 11.61
CA GLU A 113 34.78 -17.53 12.26
C GLU A 113 35.01 -16.14 11.66
N LEU A 114 34.83 -15.95 10.35
CA LEU A 114 35.00 -14.62 9.74
C LEU A 114 33.90 -13.64 10.19
N GLU A 115 32.67 -14.13 10.42
CA GLU A 115 31.54 -13.29 10.83
C GLU A 115 31.77 -12.53 12.15
N PRO A 116 32.11 -13.17 13.30
CA PRO A 116 32.37 -12.46 14.54
C PRO A 116 33.61 -11.57 14.45
N ILE A 117 34.68 -11.97 13.74
CA ILE A 117 35.86 -11.12 13.53
C ILE A 117 35.47 -9.80 12.87
N VAL A 118 34.70 -9.85 11.78
CA VAL A 118 34.29 -8.66 11.03
C VAL A 118 33.26 -7.81 11.79
N LEU A 119 32.39 -8.44 12.58
CA LEU A 119 31.43 -7.72 13.40
C LEU A 119 32.07 -7.07 14.63
N ASP A 120 33.14 -7.65 15.18
CA ASP A 120 33.95 -7.04 16.23
C ASP A 120 34.81 -5.90 15.65
N TRP A 121 35.36 -6.04 14.44
CA TRP A 121 35.99 -4.92 13.73
C TRP A 121 35.02 -3.77 13.53
N TYR A 122 33.79 -4.05 13.12
CA TYR A 122 32.78 -3.02 12.88
C TYR A 122 32.32 -2.37 14.17
N ALA A 123 32.04 -3.15 15.23
CA ALA A 123 31.70 -2.66 16.56
C ALA A 123 32.78 -1.72 17.12
N LYS A 124 34.06 -2.10 17.03
CA LYS A 124 35.21 -1.26 17.40
C LYS A 124 35.30 0.01 16.54
N ALA A 125 35.04 -0.10 15.23
CA ALA A 125 35.07 1.06 14.33
C ALA A 125 33.96 2.08 14.63
N ILE A 126 32.80 1.64 15.14
CA ILE A 126 31.69 2.53 15.54
C ILE A 126 31.67 2.87 17.05
N ASP A 127 32.60 2.34 17.86
CA ASP A 127 32.69 2.60 19.32
C ASP A 127 31.55 1.97 20.14
N LEU A 128 31.08 0.78 19.76
CA LEU A 128 30.17 0.02 20.63
C LEU A 128 30.88 -0.43 21.90
N PRO A 129 30.20 -0.40 23.07
CA PRO A 129 30.74 -0.94 24.32
C PRO A 129 31.26 -2.37 24.19
N GLU A 130 32.37 -2.68 24.88
CA GLU A 130 33.02 -4.01 24.86
C GLU A 130 32.06 -5.18 25.15
N ALA A 131 31.01 -4.94 25.95
CA ALA A 131 29.95 -5.90 26.22
C ALA A 131 29.18 -6.41 24.96
N PHE A 132 29.35 -5.78 23.79
CA PHE A 132 28.80 -6.24 22.51
C PHE A 132 29.79 -7.06 21.66
N LEU A 133 31.07 -7.06 22.00
CA LEU A 133 32.11 -7.79 21.25
C LEU A 133 32.01 -9.29 21.51
N THR A 134 32.44 -10.08 20.53
CA THR A 134 32.54 -11.54 20.62
C THR A 134 33.82 -11.96 21.32
N GLU A 135 34.92 -11.25 21.03
CA GLU A 135 36.24 -11.39 21.63
C GLU A 135 36.24 -11.08 23.14
N GLY A 136 37.05 -11.82 23.91
CA GLY A 136 37.24 -11.65 25.35
C GLY A 136 36.92 -12.91 26.13
N GLU A 137 37.80 -13.27 27.08
CA GLU A 137 37.80 -14.55 27.81
C GLU A 137 36.49 -14.86 28.57
N ASN A 138 35.71 -13.82 28.90
CA ASN A 138 34.40 -13.94 29.55
C ASN A 138 33.29 -13.18 28.81
N SER A 139 33.46 -12.85 27.52
CA SER A 139 32.43 -12.13 26.78
C SER A 139 31.14 -12.96 26.70
N LYS A 140 30.02 -12.32 27.02
CA LYS A 140 28.64 -12.80 26.78
C LYS A 140 27.99 -12.11 25.57
N GLY A 141 28.67 -11.14 24.96
CA GLY A 141 28.18 -10.40 23.81
C GLY A 141 28.37 -11.15 22.49
N GLY A 142 28.24 -10.40 21.41
CA GLY A 142 28.65 -10.80 20.07
C GLY A 142 27.71 -10.26 18.98
N GLY A 143 28.18 -10.35 17.75
CA GLY A 143 27.45 -9.95 16.55
C GLY A 143 26.92 -11.12 15.71
N VAL A 144 25.84 -10.89 14.97
CA VAL A 144 25.32 -11.73 13.88
C VAL A 144 24.85 -10.86 12.69
N ILE A 145 25.01 -11.36 11.45
CA ILE A 145 24.47 -10.75 10.23
C ILE A 145 23.10 -11.38 9.89
N GLN A 146 22.04 -10.57 9.99
CA GLN A 146 20.69 -10.87 9.55
C GLN A 146 20.46 -10.40 8.10
N GLY A 147 19.36 -10.83 7.47
CA GLY A 147 18.95 -10.36 6.15
C GLY A 147 18.42 -8.92 6.17
N SER A 148 17.71 -8.53 7.23
CA SER A 148 17.08 -7.21 7.34
C SER A 148 17.07 -6.65 8.77
N ALA A 149 16.95 -5.32 8.90
CA ALA A 149 16.68 -4.68 10.20
C ALA A 149 15.36 -5.18 10.81
N SER A 150 14.38 -5.54 9.98
CA SER A 150 13.13 -6.15 10.42
C SER A 150 13.35 -7.49 11.13
N GLU A 151 14.27 -8.32 10.64
CA GLU A 151 14.70 -9.54 11.32
C GLU A 151 15.43 -9.22 12.63
N CYS A 152 16.30 -8.20 12.67
CA CYS A 152 16.96 -7.76 13.91
C CYS A 152 15.94 -7.40 15.00
N VAL A 153 14.91 -6.61 14.66
CA VAL A 153 13.85 -6.23 15.60
C VAL A 153 13.02 -7.45 16.02
N LEU A 154 12.65 -8.33 15.09
CA LEU A 154 11.85 -9.53 15.39
C LEU A 154 12.61 -10.51 16.28
N VAL A 155 13.87 -10.82 15.95
CA VAL A 155 14.74 -11.71 16.74
C VAL A 155 14.95 -11.18 18.16
N THR A 156 15.22 -9.88 18.31
CA THR A 156 15.42 -9.27 19.64
C THR A 156 14.12 -9.17 20.44
N MET A 157 12.98 -8.94 19.79
CA MET A 157 11.66 -8.96 20.46
C MET A 157 11.27 -10.38 20.90
N LEU A 158 11.60 -11.42 20.11
CA LEU A 158 11.42 -12.83 20.52
C LEU A 158 12.29 -13.18 21.74
N ALA A 159 13.57 -12.75 21.75
CA ALA A 159 14.46 -12.92 22.89
C ALA A 159 13.96 -12.20 24.15
N ALA A 160 13.52 -10.94 24.02
CA ALA A 160 12.93 -10.18 25.11
C ALA A 160 11.65 -10.83 25.66
N ARG A 161 10.78 -11.31 24.77
CA ARG A 161 9.54 -12.01 25.11
C ARG A 161 9.83 -13.27 25.92
N ALA A 162 10.74 -14.12 25.45
CA ALA A 162 11.15 -15.33 26.16
C ALA A 162 11.78 -15.02 27.52
N ASN A 163 12.65 -14.00 27.59
CA ASN A 163 13.28 -13.59 28.84
C ASN A 163 12.26 -13.08 29.88
N ALA A 164 11.29 -12.26 29.45
CA ALA A 164 10.23 -11.75 30.32
C ALA A 164 9.28 -12.88 30.77
N ILE A 165 8.90 -13.81 29.89
CA ILE A 165 8.10 -14.99 30.26
C ILE A 165 8.84 -15.83 31.30
N ASN A 166 10.13 -16.10 31.11
CA ASN A 166 10.93 -16.86 32.08
C ASN A 166 10.96 -16.19 33.46
N ILE A 167 11.13 -14.86 33.51
CA ILE A 167 11.07 -14.09 34.77
C ILE A 167 9.69 -14.21 35.45
N LEU A 168 8.59 -14.17 34.67
CA LEU A 168 7.22 -14.31 35.19
C LEU A 168 6.90 -15.74 35.65
N LYS A 169 7.48 -16.75 34.97
CA LYS A 169 7.31 -18.18 35.29
C LYS A 169 8.05 -18.65 36.52
N ASN A 170 9.05 -17.92 37.02
CA ASN A 170 9.81 -18.28 38.24
C ASN A 170 8.92 -18.61 39.45
N ASN A 171 7.72 -18.02 39.55
CA ASN A 171 6.76 -18.29 40.63
C ASN A 171 5.71 -19.37 40.29
N ASN A 172 5.58 -19.80 39.03
CA ASN A 172 4.60 -20.77 38.55
C ASN A 172 5.15 -21.55 37.30
N PRO A 173 6.12 -22.47 37.47
CA PRO A 173 6.84 -23.08 36.35
C PRO A 173 5.94 -23.87 35.38
N GLU A 174 4.89 -24.51 35.90
CA GLU A 174 3.90 -25.29 35.14
C GLU A 174 2.97 -24.44 34.26
N THR A 175 3.01 -23.11 34.34
CA THR A 175 2.13 -22.25 33.53
C THR A 175 2.62 -22.21 32.09
N GLU A 176 1.72 -22.45 31.13
CA GLU A 176 2.04 -22.29 29.71
C GLU A 176 2.47 -20.86 29.36
N ASP A 177 3.49 -20.73 28.52
CA ASP A 177 4.03 -19.45 28.04
C ASP A 177 2.95 -18.58 27.36
N SER A 178 1.96 -19.23 26.74
CA SER A 178 0.78 -18.64 26.08
C SER A 178 0.00 -17.68 27.00
N VAL A 179 -0.13 -18.02 28.28
CA VAL A 179 -0.91 -17.29 29.30
C VAL A 179 -0.36 -15.88 29.56
N PHE A 180 0.95 -15.69 29.35
CA PHE A 180 1.61 -14.41 29.61
C PHE A 180 1.50 -13.44 28.43
N LEU A 181 1.35 -13.94 27.19
CA LEU A 181 1.34 -13.11 25.97
C LEU A 181 0.35 -11.93 26.00
N PRO A 182 -0.91 -12.08 26.45
CA PRO A 182 -1.87 -10.96 26.51
C PRO A 182 -1.50 -9.88 27.53
N ARG A 183 -0.55 -10.13 28.43
CA ARG A 183 -0.07 -9.18 29.44
C ARG A 183 1.17 -8.41 28.98
N LEU A 184 1.94 -8.93 28.03
CA LEU A 184 3.18 -8.32 27.56
C LEU A 184 2.91 -7.09 26.68
N VAL A 185 3.57 -5.97 27.00
CA VAL A 185 3.51 -4.72 26.21
C VAL A 185 4.90 -4.21 25.85
N ALA A 186 5.07 -3.94 24.54
CA ALA A 186 6.23 -3.30 23.94
C ALA A 186 5.96 -1.81 23.65
N TYR A 187 7.02 -1.02 23.51
CA TYR A 187 6.95 0.43 23.26
C TYR A 187 7.87 0.85 22.10
N CYS A 188 7.43 1.80 21.30
CA CYS A 188 8.24 2.47 20.28
C CYS A 188 7.74 3.91 20.02
N SER A 189 8.48 4.68 19.23
CA SER A 189 8.06 6.02 18.78
C SER A 189 7.07 5.94 17.60
N THR A 190 6.18 6.93 17.42
CA THR A 190 5.41 7.09 16.17
C THR A 190 6.30 7.34 14.94
N GLU A 191 7.58 7.63 15.15
CA GLU A 191 8.60 7.83 14.10
C GLU A 191 9.46 6.56 13.86
N SER A 192 9.29 5.52 14.68
CA SER A 192 9.94 4.22 14.48
C SER A 192 9.42 3.54 13.20
N HIS A 193 10.23 2.64 12.64
CA HIS A 193 9.88 1.97 11.38
C HIS A 193 8.71 0.98 11.55
N SER A 194 7.93 0.73 10.49
CA SER A 194 6.77 -0.17 10.52
C SER A 194 7.11 -1.65 10.82
N CYS A 195 8.40 -2.02 10.75
CA CYS A 195 8.85 -3.35 11.17
C CYS A 195 8.60 -3.63 12.66
N VAL A 196 8.50 -2.61 13.53
CA VAL A 196 8.27 -2.81 14.97
C VAL A 196 6.83 -3.26 15.24
N GLU A 197 5.86 -2.64 14.55
CA GLU A 197 4.46 -3.09 14.55
C GLU A 197 4.34 -4.50 14.00
N LYS A 198 4.98 -4.78 12.86
CA LYS A 198 5.01 -6.13 12.27
C LYS A 198 5.67 -7.17 13.18
N ALA A 199 6.73 -6.82 13.90
CA ALA A 199 7.38 -7.71 14.87
C ALA A 199 6.46 -8.01 16.06
N ALA A 200 5.76 -7.01 16.60
CA ALA A 200 4.80 -7.18 17.69
C ALA A 200 3.62 -8.08 17.28
N MET A 201 3.10 -7.91 16.06
CA MET A 201 2.07 -8.78 15.48
C MET A 201 2.55 -10.25 15.41
N ILE A 202 3.74 -10.50 14.87
CA ILE A 202 4.32 -11.86 14.75
C ILE A 202 4.60 -12.46 16.15
N CYS A 203 5.03 -11.64 17.11
CA CYS A 203 5.28 -12.06 18.49
C CYS A 203 4.01 -12.29 19.31
N MET A 204 2.82 -11.91 18.81
CA MET A 204 1.52 -11.95 19.50
C MET A 204 1.50 -11.15 20.81
N VAL A 205 2.10 -9.95 20.80
CA VAL A 205 2.23 -9.05 21.97
C VAL A 205 1.59 -7.69 21.71
N LYS A 206 1.25 -6.95 22.77
CA LYS A 206 0.76 -5.57 22.62
C LYS A 206 1.90 -4.64 22.24
N LEU A 207 1.62 -3.65 21.39
CA LEU A 207 2.52 -2.53 21.11
C LEU A 207 1.83 -1.22 21.45
N ARG A 208 2.51 -0.39 22.27
CA ARG A 208 2.10 0.98 22.56
C ARG A 208 3.01 1.95 21.83
N VAL A 209 2.47 2.58 20.80
CA VAL A 209 3.19 3.58 19.99
C VAL A 209 3.09 4.94 20.66
N LEU A 210 4.24 5.53 21.01
CA LEU A 210 4.36 6.75 21.80
C LEU A 210 4.62 7.96 20.91
N THR A 211 3.91 9.07 21.15
CA THR A 211 4.18 10.34 20.47
C THR A 211 5.47 10.97 21.01
N PRO A 212 6.48 11.25 20.18
CA PRO A 212 7.72 11.89 20.58
C PRO A 212 7.55 13.40 20.82
N ASP A 213 8.63 14.08 21.20
CA ASP A 213 8.64 15.54 21.35
C ASP A 213 8.55 16.29 20.00
N HIS A 214 8.52 17.62 20.07
CA HIS A 214 8.43 18.52 18.90
C HIS A 214 9.62 18.45 17.92
N ARG A 215 10.68 17.70 18.23
CA ARG A 215 11.82 17.39 17.35
C ARG A 215 11.77 15.94 16.83
N SER A 216 10.62 15.27 17.00
CA SER A 216 10.43 13.85 16.67
C SER A 216 11.36 12.90 17.44
N CYS A 217 11.81 13.32 18.64
CA CYS A 217 12.65 12.55 19.56
C CYS A 217 11.81 11.93 20.69
N LEU A 218 11.84 10.61 20.88
CA LEU A 218 11.25 9.95 22.05
C LEU A 218 12.08 10.28 23.31
N ARG A 219 11.36 10.56 24.40
CA ARG A 219 11.90 11.08 25.67
C ARG A 219 11.62 10.14 26.83
N GLY A 220 12.51 10.09 27.80
CA GLY A 220 12.41 9.14 28.93
C GLY A 220 11.15 9.35 29.77
N ASN A 221 10.74 10.60 30.00
CA ASN A 221 9.52 10.92 30.76
C ASN A 221 8.22 10.46 30.04
N ILE A 222 8.19 10.47 28.71
CA ILE A 222 7.06 9.97 27.92
C ILE A 222 6.95 8.45 28.05
N LEU A 223 8.10 7.76 27.95
CA LEU A 223 8.19 6.32 28.16
C LEU A 223 7.81 5.91 29.59
N GLU A 224 8.34 6.60 30.60
CA GLU A 224 8.06 6.32 32.01
C GLU A 224 6.59 6.51 32.37
N ALA A 225 5.95 7.57 31.86
CA ALA A 225 4.52 7.80 32.04
C ALA A 225 3.68 6.66 31.43
N ALA A 226 4.04 6.19 30.23
CA ALA A 226 3.36 5.07 29.57
C ALA A 226 3.53 3.75 30.33
N ILE A 227 4.76 3.46 30.77
CA ILE A 227 5.07 2.27 31.59
C ILE A 227 4.25 2.26 32.89
N ASN A 228 4.17 3.39 33.59
CA ASN A 228 3.43 3.49 34.85
C ASN A 228 1.91 3.27 34.66
N ASP A 229 1.34 3.80 33.58
CA ASP A 229 -0.07 3.59 33.21
C ASP A 229 -0.37 2.13 32.81
N ASP A 230 0.54 1.46 32.08
CA ASP A 230 0.36 0.04 31.72
C ASP A 230 0.58 -0.90 32.91
N LEU A 231 1.49 -0.58 33.84
CA LEU A 231 1.63 -1.30 35.11
C LEU A 231 0.36 -1.22 35.97
N GLN A 232 -0.28 -0.04 36.04
CA GLN A 232 -1.57 0.13 36.74
C GLN A 232 -2.70 -0.70 36.11
N ARG A 233 -2.58 -1.05 34.82
CA ARG A 233 -3.52 -1.94 34.09
C ARG A 233 -3.17 -3.43 34.22
N GLY A 234 -2.15 -3.79 35.01
CA GLY A 234 -1.69 -5.17 35.20
C GLY A 234 -0.90 -5.76 34.02
N LEU A 235 -0.51 -4.92 33.06
CA LEU A 235 0.37 -5.30 31.96
C LEU A 235 1.83 -5.35 32.41
N VAL A 236 2.67 -6.03 31.64
CA VAL A 236 4.09 -6.22 31.89
C VAL A 236 4.90 -5.57 30.76
N PRO A 237 5.53 -4.42 31.02
CA PRO A 237 6.56 -3.85 30.15
C PRO A 237 7.69 -4.85 29.89
N PHE A 238 8.00 -5.13 28.62
CA PHE A 238 9.07 -6.10 28.29
C PHE A 238 10.02 -5.70 27.15
N PHE A 239 9.64 -4.76 26.28
CA PHE A 239 10.49 -4.36 25.16
C PHE A 239 10.32 -2.87 24.85
N VAL A 240 11.43 -2.16 24.68
CA VAL A 240 11.46 -0.77 24.24
C VAL A 240 12.37 -0.69 23.03
N LEU A 241 11.85 -0.12 21.94
CA LEU A 241 12.64 0.22 20.77
C LEU A 241 12.86 1.73 20.72
N ALA A 242 14.13 2.13 20.75
CA ALA A 242 14.58 3.47 20.47
C ALA A 242 15.25 3.52 19.09
N THR A 243 15.03 4.59 18.32
CA THR A 243 15.53 4.71 16.95
C THR A 243 16.59 5.81 16.83
N LEU A 244 17.75 5.47 16.28
CA LEU A 244 18.81 6.43 15.91
C LEU A 244 18.78 6.63 14.39
N GLY A 245 18.15 7.72 13.95
CA GLY A 245 17.92 8.03 12.54
C GLY A 245 16.58 7.47 12.03
N THR A 246 15.46 8.01 12.55
CA THR A 246 14.09 7.62 12.17
C THR A 246 13.83 7.71 10.67
N THR A 247 12.90 6.89 10.16
CA THR A 247 12.68 6.76 8.71
C THR A 247 12.06 8.02 8.11
N GLY A 248 11.11 8.64 8.81
CA GLY A 248 10.42 9.85 8.34
C GLY A 248 11.37 11.05 8.20
N CYS A 249 12.06 11.41 9.29
CA CYS A 249 12.78 12.68 9.40
C CYS A 249 14.26 12.59 9.84
N CYS A 250 14.80 11.38 10.07
CA CYS A 250 16.12 11.14 10.66
C CYS A 250 16.29 11.84 12.03
N ALA A 251 15.26 11.73 12.87
CA ALA A 251 15.34 12.05 14.29
C ALA A 251 16.07 10.95 15.06
N PHE A 252 16.44 11.25 16.31
CA PHE A 252 17.23 10.38 17.17
C PHE A 252 16.57 10.41 18.55
N ASP A 253 16.17 9.25 19.07
CA ASP A 253 15.56 9.11 20.39
C ASP A 253 16.61 9.27 21.51
N ASN A 254 16.22 9.83 22.66
CA ASN A 254 17.19 10.17 23.70
C ASN A 254 17.52 8.97 24.61
N LEU A 255 18.55 8.20 24.25
CA LEU A 255 18.99 7.03 25.01
C LEU A 255 19.49 7.37 26.43
N VAL A 256 20.04 8.56 26.67
CA VAL A 256 20.44 9.02 28.02
C VAL A 256 19.24 9.13 28.96
N GLU A 257 18.04 9.41 28.43
CA GLU A 257 16.80 9.45 29.21
C GLU A 257 16.07 8.10 29.21
N ILE A 258 16.03 7.41 28.07
CA ILE A 258 15.31 6.13 27.89
C ILE A 258 16.02 4.98 28.64
N GLY A 259 17.34 4.91 28.55
CA GLY A 259 18.15 3.85 29.14
C GLY A 259 17.93 3.66 30.64
N PRO A 260 18.07 4.72 31.47
CA PRO A 260 17.79 4.66 32.90
C PRO A 260 16.35 4.27 33.23
N VAL A 261 15.36 4.64 32.41
CA VAL A 261 13.96 4.21 32.59
C VAL A 261 13.81 2.71 32.35
N CYS A 262 14.38 2.18 31.27
CA CYS A 262 14.36 0.75 30.99
C CYS A 262 15.01 -0.08 32.11
N LYS A 263 16.17 0.35 32.63
CA LYS A 263 16.91 -0.39 33.68
C LYS A 263 16.23 -0.43 35.06
N LYS A 264 15.13 0.30 35.29
CA LYS A 264 14.29 0.15 36.49
C LYS A 264 13.55 -1.19 36.53
N TYR A 265 13.39 -1.86 35.38
CA TYR A 265 12.53 -3.04 35.24
C TYR A 265 13.31 -4.23 34.65
N PRO A 266 13.45 -5.36 35.37
CA PRO A 266 14.26 -6.49 34.91
C PRO A 266 13.68 -7.22 33.69
N THR A 267 12.40 -7.00 33.39
CA THR A 267 11.71 -7.56 32.22
C THR A 267 11.92 -6.75 30.94
N ILE A 268 12.34 -5.48 31.02
CA ILE A 268 12.47 -4.62 29.83
C ILE A 268 13.81 -4.85 29.14
N TRP A 269 13.72 -5.25 27.87
CA TRP A 269 14.81 -5.21 26.90
C TRP A 269 14.82 -3.87 26.16
N LEU A 270 15.96 -3.17 26.12
CA LEU A 270 16.15 -1.99 25.28
C LEU A 270 16.86 -2.37 23.97
N HIS A 271 16.14 -2.33 22.85
CA HIS A 271 16.70 -2.45 21.51
C HIS A 271 16.88 -1.06 20.88
N VAL A 272 18.04 -0.82 20.28
CA VAL A 272 18.34 0.40 19.54
C VAL A 272 18.46 0.10 18.04
N ASP A 273 17.50 0.61 17.26
CA ASP A 273 17.51 0.53 15.80
C ASP A 273 18.28 1.72 15.21
N GLY A 274 19.51 1.46 14.77
CA GLY A 274 20.36 2.38 14.03
C GLY A 274 20.42 2.07 12.54
N ALA A 275 19.42 1.41 11.93
CA ALA A 275 19.54 0.88 10.56
C ALA A 275 20.14 1.85 9.53
N TYR A 276 19.74 3.13 9.51
CA TYR A 276 20.37 4.11 8.61
C TYR A 276 21.58 4.82 9.24
N ALA A 277 21.39 5.49 10.37
CA ALA A 277 22.42 6.37 10.92
C ALA A 277 23.55 5.62 11.66
N GLY A 278 23.36 4.36 12.03
CA GLY A 278 24.34 3.54 12.74
C GLY A 278 25.67 3.39 12.00
N SER A 279 25.62 3.32 10.66
CA SER A 279 26.83 3.25 9.82
C SER A 279 27.62 4.57 9.83
N SER A 280 27.01 5.69 10.22
CA SER A 280 27.69 6.98 10.30
C SER A 280 28.66 7.08 11.48
N PHE A 281 28.47 6.29 12.55
CA PHE A 281 29.27 6.35 13.77
C PHE A 281 30.71 5.81 13.62
N ILE A 282 31.01 5.28 12.42
CA ILE A 282 32.39 5.08 11.95
C ILE A 282 33.18 6.39 11.92
N CYS A 283 32.50 7.54 11.78
CA CYS A 283 33.03 8.89 11.96
C CYS A 283 32.94 9.30 13.44
N PRO A 284 34.08 9.52 14.15
CA PRO A 284 34.08 9.84 15.58
C PRO A 284 33.24 11.06 15.95
N GLU A 285 33.19 12.08 15.08
CA GLU A 285 32.44 13.32 15.30
C GLU A 285 30.90 13.15 15.33
N LEU A 286 30.38 11.96 14.99
CA LEU A 286 28.96 11.64 15.03
C LEU A 286 28.56 10.74 16.21
N ARG A 287 29.53 10.16 16.94
CA ARG A 287 29.29 9.18 18.01
C ARG A 287 28.52 9.73 19.20
N TYR A 288 28.52 11.05 19.42
CA TYR A 288 27.72 11.70 20.46
C TYR A 288 26.21 11.42 20.33
N LEU A 289 25.73 11.06 19.12
CA LEU A 289 24.35 10.67 18.85
C LEU A 289 24.00 9.26 19.36
N MET A 290 24.98 8.50 19.85
CA MET A 290 24.80 7.23 20.56
C MET A 290 24.90 7.35 22.09
N ALA A 291 25.05 8.55 22.66
CA ALA A 291 25.15 8.69 24.12
C ALA A 291 23.96 8.00 24.83
N GLY A 292 24.23 7.04 25.71
CA GLY A 292 23.22 6.13 26.29
C GLY A 292 23.15 4.73 25.65
N ILE A 293 23.94 4.42 24.61
CA ILE A 293 24.03 3.07 24.03
C ILE A 293 24.52 2.03 25.04
N GLU A 294 25.23 2.46 26.09
CA GLU A 294 25.63 1.65 27.23
C GLU A 294 24.47 1.15 28.11
N PHE A 295 23.23 1.57 27.84
CA PHE A 295 22.02 0.96 28.41
C PHE A 295 21.36 -0.08 27.49
N ALA A 296 21.67 -0.10 26.20
CA ALA A 296 21.04 -1.02 25.25
C ALA A 296 21.39 -2.48 25.55
N ASP A 297 20.44 -3.39 25.32
CA ASP A 297 20.63 -4.83 25.38
C ASP A 297 20.91 -5.41 23.97
N SER A 298 20.45 -4.72 22.92
CA SER A 298 20.82 -4.98 21.52
C SER A 298 20.85 -3.72 20.65
N PHE A 299 21.70 -3.72 19.63
CA PHE A 299 21.83 -2.66 18.63
C PHE A 299 21.89 -3.25 17.21
N ASN A 300 21.26 -2.59 16.22
CA ASN A 300 21.49 -2.93 14.81
C ASN A 300 21.88 -1.72 13.95
N THR A 301 22.65 -1.98 12.90
CA THR A 301 22.85 -1.05 11.78
C THR A 301 22.97 -1.80 10.45
N ASN A 302 22.71 -1.12 9.34
CA ASN A 302 22.70 -1.74 8.02
C ASN A 302 23.85 -1.23 7.14
N PRO A 303 24.91 -2.05 6.96
CA PRO A 303 25.85 -1.87 5.87
C PRO A 303 25.17 -1.82 4.50
N ASN A 304 24.07 -2.58 4.32
CA ASN A 304 23.24 -2.54 3.12
C ASN A 304 22.38 -1.29 2.95
N LYS A 305 22.45 -0.32 3.87
CA LYS A 305 21.98 1.05 3.64
C LYS A 305 23.15 1.97 3.32
N TRP A 306 24.00 2.24 4.31
CA TRP A 306 24.94 3.37 4.24
C TRP A 306 26.38 2.98 4.59
N LEU A 307 26.84 1.80 4.14
CA LEU A 307 28.25 1.38 4.24
C LEU A 307 28.73 0.61 3.00
N LEU A 308 28.18 0.88 1.81
CA LEU A 308 28.61 0.35 0.51
C LEU A 308 28.55 -1.18 0.32
N VAL A 309 27.90 -1.93 1.21
CA VAL A 309 27.66 -3.37 1.05
C VAL A 309 26.35 -3.60 0.32
N ASN A 310 26.28 -4.48 -0.68
CA ASN A 310 25.03 -4.80 -1.38
C ASN A 310 24.03 -5.54 -0.46
N PHE A 311 22.73 -5.35 -0.72
CA PHE A 311 21.68 -6.10 -0.03
C PHE A 311 21.81 -7.61 -0.31
N ASP A 312 21.62 -8.52 0.65
CA ASP A 312 21.33 -8.34 2.08
C ASP A 312 22.59 -8.24 2.97
N CYS A 313 22.56 -7.36 3.98
CA CYS A 313 23.55 -7.26 5.06
C CYS A 313 23.03 -6.31 6.17
N SER A 314 22.49 -6.86 7.26
CA SER A 314 22.08 -6.10 8.45
C SER A 314 22.80 -6.66 9.68
N CYS A 315 23.60 -5.86 10.36
CA CYS A 315 24.38 -6.29 11.52
C CYS A 315 23.58 -6.07 12.81
N LEU A 316 23.50 -7.10 13.65
CA LEU A 316 22.88 -7.07 14.98
C LEU A 316 23.96 -7.46 16.01
N TRP A 317 24.08 -6.69 17.09
CA TRP A 317 24.84 -7.08 18.27
C TRP A 317 23.90 -7.20 19.47
N VAL A 318 24.23 -8.14 20.36
CA VAL A 318 23.56 -8.34 21.64
C VAL A 318 24.59 -8.32 22.76
N ARG A 319 24.20 -7.87 23.96
CA ARG A 319 25.04 -7.97 25.16
C ARG A 319 25.07 -9.33 25.80
N ASP A 320 24.02 -10.10 25.57
CA ASP A 320 23.83 -11.41 26.18
C ASP A 320 23.30 -12.38 25.12
N ARG A 321 24.23 -13.11 24.52
CA ARG A 321 23.94 -14.14 23.52
C ARG A 321 23.16 -15.31 24.11
N VAL A 322 23.25 -15.57 25.42
CA VAL A 322 22.49 -16.66 26.07
C VAL A 322 21.01 -16.29 26.12
N LYS A 323 20.66 -15.04 26.44
CA LYS A 323 19.27 -14.57 26.33
C LYS A 323 18.77 -14.63 24.88
N LEU A 324 19.59 -14.23 23.90
CA LEU A 324 19.24 -14.31 22.48
C LEU A 324 18.92 -15.75 22.05
N THR A 325 19.84 -16.69 22.29
CA THR A 325 19.69 -18.08 21.84
C THR A 325 18.59 -18.82 22.61
N SER A 326 18.34 -18.48 23.88
CA SER A 326 17.29 -19.11 24.69
C SER A 326 15.89 -19.10 24.07
N ALA A 327 15.60 -18.14 23.18
CA ALA A 327 14.32 -18.03 22.47
C ALA A 327 14.25 -18.82 21.15
N LEU A 328 15.38 -19.31 20.64
CA LEU A 328 15.54 -19.83 19.27
C LEU A 328 16.27 -21.18 19.19
N THR A 329 16.77 -21.72 20.32
CA THR A 329 17.55 -22.96 20.32
C THR A 329 16.70 -24.20 20.07
N VAL A 330 17.05 -24.94 19.01
CA VAL A 330 16.57 -26.29 18.72
C VAL A 330 17.77 -27.18 18.40
N ASN A 331 17.94 -28.31 19.10
CA ASN A 331 19.18 -29.10 19.07
C ASN A 331 18.98 -30.59 18.72
N PRO A 332 18.42 -30.92 17.53
CA PRO A 332 18.24 -32.30 17.10
C PRO A 332 19.59 -32.97 16.80
N LEU A 333 19.66 -34.29 16.95
CA LEU A 333 20.91 -35.06 16.84
C LEU A 333 21.69 -34.82 15.55
N TYR A 334 21.02 -34.63 14.41
CA TYR A 334 21.63 -34.38 13.10
C TYR A 334 22.25 -32.98 12.92
N LEU A 335 22.11 -32.07 13.90
CA LEU A 335 22.78 -30.76 13.93
C LEU A 335 23.87 -30.66 15.02
N GLN A 336 24.06 -31.72 15.82
CA GLN A 336 25.07 -31.76 16.87
C GLN A 336 26.45 -32.10 16.30
N HIS A 337 27.50 -31.57 16.91
CA HIS A 337 28.89 -31.84 16.55
C HIS A 337 29.81 -31.73 17.77
N SER A 338 31.04 -32.25 17.64
CA SER A 338 32.00 -32.30 18.75
C SER A 338 32.34 -30.94 19.37
N ASN A 339 32.14 -29.84 18.62
CA ASN A 339 32.49 -28.48 19.04
C ASN A 339 31.28 -27.64 19.49
N SER A 340 30.06 -28.22 19.57
CA SER A 340 28.82 -27.46 19.86
C SER A 340 28.79 -26.75 21.23
N GLN A 341 29.70 -27.08 22.15
CA GLN A 341 29.82 -26.42 23.46
C GLN A 341 30.85 -25.27 23.49
N VAL A 342 31.70 -25.16 22.47
CA VAL A 342 32.86 -24.23 22.44
C VAL A 342 32.86 -23.30 21.23
N THR A 343 31.92 -23.47 20.28
CA THR A 343 31.81 -22.66 19.06
C THR A 343 30.44 -22.01 18.94
N ILE A 344 30.34 -20.92 18.18
CA ILE A 344 29.07 -20.23 17.91
C ILE A 344 28.34 -20.96 16.78
N ASP A 345 27.19 -21.56 17.10
CA ASP A 345 26.26 -22.09 16.10
C ASP A 345 25.21 -21.02 15.75
N TYR A 346 25.48 -20.26 14.67
CA TYR A 346 24.65 -19.10 14.28
C TYR A 346 23.19 -19.41 13.95
N ARG A 347 22.81 -20.69 13.71
CA ARG A 347 21.39 -21.10 13.63
C ARG A 347 20.56 -20.68 14.86
N HIS A 348 21.19 -20.55 16.02
CA HIS A 348 20.51 -20.16 17.27
C HIS A 348 20.36 -18.63 17.43
N TRP A 349 20.94 -17.84 16.52
CA TRP A 349 20.90 -16.37 16.53
C TRP A 349 19.95 -15.79 15.48
N THR A 350 19.33 -16.65 14.66
CA THR A 350 18.51 -16.29 13.51
C THR A 350 17.21 -17.09 13.50
N ILE A 351 16.19 -16.61 12.77
CA ILE A 351 14.94 -17.36 12.57
C ILE A 351 15.13 -18.59 11.66
N PRO A 352 15.77 -18.48 10.47
CA PRO A 352 16.05 -19.67 9.65
C PRO A 352 17.24 -20.48 10.19
N LEU A 353 17.25 -21.77 9.88
CA LEU A 353 18.40 -22.66 10.05
C LEU A 353 19.55 -22.26 9.09
N SER A 354 19.26 -22.27 7.79
CA SER A 354 20.25 -22.04 6.73
C SER A 354 20.66 -20.57 6.62
N ARG A 355 21.97 -20.33 6.49
CA ARG A 355 22.58 -19.00 6.32
C ARG A 355 23.67 -19.08 5.24
N ARG A 356 23.85 -18.00 4.47
CA ARG A 356 24.91 -17.85 3.46
C ARG A 356 26.13 -17.10 4.00
N PHE A 357 27.25 -17.06 3.28
CA PHE A 357 28.50 -16.43 3.74
C PHE A 357 28.50 -14.88 3.65
N ARG A 358 27.55 -14.23 4.32
CA ARG A 358 27.36 -12.76 4.29
C ARG A 358 28.58 -11.95 4.74
N ALA A 359 29.37 -12.49 5.67
CA ALA A 359 30.55 -11.82 6.22
C ALA A 359 31.63 -11.55 5.17
N LEU A 360 31.70 -12.35 4.10
CA LEU A 360 32.74 -12.24 3.07
C LEU A 360 32.70 -10.90 2.34
N LYS A 361 31.52 -10.46 1.88
CA LYS A 361 31.38 -9.15 1.22
C LYS A 361 31.60 -7.95 2.15
N LEU A 362 31.19 -8.06 3.42
CA LEU A 362 31.46 -7.04 4.44
C LEU A 362 32.97 -6.92 4.69
N TRP A 363 33.68 -8.05 4.76
CA TRP A 363 35.14 -8.11 4.86
C TRP A 363 35.84 -7.50 3.64
N PHE A 364 35.37 -7.80 2.41
CA PHE A 364 35.89 -7.22 1.17
C PHE A 364 35.75 -5.70 1.17
N VAL A 365 34.57 -5.17 1.50
CA VAL A 365 34.33 -3.72 1.58
C VAL A 365 35.22 -3.07 2.63
N MET A 366 35.26 -3.61 3.86
CA MET A 366 36.11 -3.04 4.93
C MET A 366 37.60 -3.04 4.58
N ARG A 367 38.10 -4.10 3.92
CA ARG A 367 39.51 -4.17 3.49
C ARG A 367 39.82 -3.31 2.27
N SER A 368 38.88 -3.17 1.33
CA SER A 368 39.09 -2.44 0.08
C SER A 368 39.01 -0.92 0.27
N TYR A 369 38.07 -0.42 1.07
CA TYR A 369 37.94 1.02 1.34
C TYR A 369 38.74 1.47 2.56
N GLY A 370 38.96 0.57 3.53
CA GLY A 370 39.44 0.94 4.86
C GLY A 370 38.45 1.81 5.64
N ILE A 371 38.70 1.95 6.95
CA ILE A 371 37.87 2.80 7.82
C ILE A 371 37.88 4.26 7.34
N THR A 372 39.02 4.77 6.87
CA THR A 372 39.18 6.15 6.37
C THR A 372 38.41 6.40 5.07
N GLY A 373 38.35 5.44 4.15
CA GLY A 373 37.55 5.53 2.92
C GLY A 373 36.05 5.54 3.22
N LEU A 374 35.59 4.65 4.10
CA LEU A 374 34.19 4.59 4.54
C LEU A 374 33.77 5.86 5.30
N GLN A 375 34.65 6.42 6.15
CA GLN A 375 34.42 7.72 6.78
C GLN A 375 34.32 8.85 5.73
N LYS A 376 35.19 8.87 4.72
CA LYS A 376 35.15 9.87 3.63
C LYS A 376 33.82 9.82 2.87
N TYR A 377 33.32 8.60 2.60
CA TYR A 377 32.02 8.37 1.99
C TYR A 377 30.87 8.98 2.81
N ILE A 378 30.75 8.63 4.10
CA ILE A 378 29.75 9.20 5.02
C ILE A 378 29.84 10.74 5.06
N ARG A 379 31.05 11.28 5.26
CA ARG A 379 31.30 12.74 5.33
C ARG A 379 30.88 13.45 4.05
N ASN A 380 31.11 12.87 2.87
CA ASN A 380 30.67 13.45 1.60
C ASN A 380 29.14 13.51 1.50
N HIS A 381 28.42 12.45 1.88
CA HIS A 381 26.95 12.44 1.87
C HIS A 381 26.36 13.49 2.82
N ILE A 382 26.96 13.66 4.02
CA ILE A 382 26.55 14.69 4.98
C ILE A 382 26.82 16.09 4.41
N ARG A 383 28.00 16.32 3.82
CA ARG A 383 28.35 17.58 3.14
C ARG A 383 27.36 17.94 2.03
N LEU A 384 26.98 16.97 1.20
CA LEU A 384 26.03 17.16 0.10
C LEU A 384 24.60 17.42 0.61
N ALA A 385 24.15 16.72 1.65
CA ALA A 385 22.88 17.03 2.31
C ALA A 385 22.88 18.42 2.94
N LYS A 386 23.99 18.85 3.55
CA LYS A 386 24.16 20.24 4.06
C LYS A 386 24.15 21.28 2.95
N LYS A 387 24.76 21.01 1.79
CA LYS A 387 24.67 21.88 0.61
C LYS A 387 23.23 22.02 0.14
N PHE A 388 22.51 20.90 -0.04
CA PHE A 388 21.10 20.90 -0.42
C PHE A 388 20.23 21.65 0.61
N GLU A 389 20.47 21.46 1.91
CA GLU A 389 19.81 22.20 2.99
C GLU A 389 19.99 23.73 2.83
N VAL A 390 21.20 24.19 2.55
CA VAL A 390 21.50 25.62 2.35
C VAL A 390 20.77 26.17 1.12
N MET A 391 20.80 25.46 -0.02
CA MET A 391 20.15 25.88 -1.26
C MET A 391 18.62 25.97 -1.09
N ILE A 392 17.99 24.95 -0.50
CA ILE A 392 16.56 24.98 -0.16
C ILE A 392 16.22 26.12 0.82
N LYS A 393 17.09 26.44 1.78
CA LYS A 393 16.87 27.56 2.72
C LYS A 393 17.02 28.94 2.07
N GLN A 394 17.83 29.09 1.03
CA GLN A 394 17.96 30.33 0.27
C GLN A 394 16.66 30.64 -0.51
N ASN A 395 16.01 29.62 -1.07
CA ASN A 395 14.72 29.80 -1.75
C ASN A 395 13.57 29.98 -0.75
N LYS A 396 13.12 31.23 -0.60
CA LYS A 396 12.05 31.63 0.32
C LYS A 396 10.70 30.93 0.12
N LYS A 397 10.47 30.21 -0.99
CA LYS A 397 9.26 29.39 -1.21
C LYS A 397 9.23 28.12 -0.33
N PHE A 398 10.39 27.60 0.04
CA PHE A 398 10.51 26.34 0.78
C PHE A 398 10.71 26.54 2.29
N LYS A 399 10.64 25.43 3.02
CA LYS A 399 11.07 25.29 4.41
C LYS A 399 11.64 23.88 4.64
N VAL A 400 12.86 23.81 5.18
CA VAL A 400 13.42 22.59 5.79
C VAL A 400 12.79 22.38 7.17
N LEU A 401 12.47 21.13 7.51
CA LEU A 401 11.71 20.77 8.71
C LEU A 401 12.42 19.82 9.67
N ASN A 402 13.38 19.00 9.20
CA ASN A 402 14.21 18.19 10.08
C ASN A 402 15.50 18.92 10.47
N ASP A 403 16.14 18.44 11.53
CA ASP A 403 17.53 18.78 11.85
C ASP A 403 18.47 17.90 10.99
N VAL A 404 19.01 18.48 9.92
CA VAL A 404 19.85 17.79 8.93
C VAL A 404 21.20 17.44 9.55
N ARG A 405 21.31 16.28 10.19
CA ARG A 405 22.55 15.76 10.79
C ARG A 405 23.24 14.67 9.95
N MET A 406 22.49 14.05 9.04
CA MET A 406 22.91 12.94 8.20
C MET A 406 22.66 13.26 6.72
N GLY A 407 22.70 12.25 5.83
CA GLY A 407 22.43 12.41 4.39
C GLY A 407 20.97 12.67 3.99
N LEU A 408 20.07 13.04 4.91
CA LEU A 408 18.64 13.25 4.67
C LEU A 408 18.19 14.69 4.95
N VAL A 409 17.58 15.33 3.95
CA VAL A 409 16.88 16.62 4.08
C VAL A 409 15.38 16.43 3.89
N CYS A 410 14.61 16.89 4.86
CA CYS A 410 13.15 16.90 4.82
C CYS A 410 12.67 18.32 4.61
N PHE A 411 12.08 18.58 3.44
CA PHE A 411 11.66 19.91 3.02
C PHE A 411 10.22 19.91 2.49
N ARG A 412 9.66 21.11 2.33
CA ARG A 412 8.37 21.33 1.68
C ARG A 412 8.27 22.75 1.13
N LEU A 413 7.43 22.97 0.13
CA LEU A 413 6.85 24.28 -0.15
C LEU A 413 6.04 24.76 1.06
N LYS A 414 6.13 26.07 1.31
CA LYS A 414 5.17 26.79 2.16
C LYS A 414 3.80 26.73 1.48
N GLY A 415 2.74 26.47 2.26
CA GLY A 415 1.40 26.19 1.73
C GLY A 415 0.87 24.84 2.20
N THR A 416 -0.12 24.31 1.49
CA THR A 416 -0.90 23.12 1.89
C THR A 416 -0.11 21.81 1.78
N ASN A 417 -0.66 20.73 2.33
CA ASN A 417 -0.11 19.38 2.11
C ASN A 417 -0.32 18.93 0.64
N LYS A 418 -1.46 19.28 0.02
CA LYS A 418 -1.77 18.93 -1.39
C LYS A 418 -0.76 19.54 -2.36
N LEU A 419 -0.40 20.82 -2.19
CA LEU A 419 0.65 21.50 -2.97
C LEU A 419 1.98 20.72 -2.99
N ASN A 420 2.31 20.05 -1.89
CA ASN A 420 3.53 19.25 -1.76
C ASN A 420 3.37 17.82 -2.29
N GLN A 421 2.15 17.28 -2.30
CA GLN A 421 1.82 16.04 -3.00
C GLN A 421 1.93 16.23 -4.51
N GLU A 422 1.36 17.31 -5.04
CA GLU A 422 1.43 17.71 -6.46
C GLU A 422 2.88 17.96 -6.89
N LEU A 423 3.67 18.72 -6.12
CA LEU A 423 5.09 18.92 -6.40
C LEU A 423 5.86 17.58 -6.50
N LEU A 424 5.67 16.69 -5.53
CA LEU A 424 6.38 15.40 -5.54
C LEU A 424 5.90 14.49 -6.69
N ALA A 425 4.60 14.49 -6.97
CA ALA A 425 4.01 13.73 -8.07
C ALA A 425 4.59 14.19 -9.42
N ASN A 426 4.65 15.49 -9.68
CA ASN A 426 5.20 16.05 -10.91
C ASN A 426 6.69 15.75 -11.07
N ILE A 427 7.48 15.93 -10.01
CA ILE A 427 8.92 15.58 -10.00
C ILE A 427 9.11 14.10 -10.34
N ASN A 428 8.40 13.19 -9.66
CA ASN A 428 8.54 11.75 -9.89
C ASN A 428 8.02 11.34 -11.28
N ALA A 429 6.93 11.95 -11.76
CA ALA A 429 6.37 11.68 -13.09
C ALA A 429 7.32 12.11 -14.21
N SER A 430 8.12 13.17 -14.02
CA SER A 430 9.18 13.57 -14.95
C SER A 430 10.21 12.44 -15.16
N GLY A 431 10.43 11.60 -14.14
CA GLY A 431 11.48 10.57 -14.11
C GLY A 431 12.91 11.13 -14.09
N LYS A 432 13.09 12.46 -13.99
CA LYS A 432 14.39 13.13 -13.82
C LYS A 432 15.00 12.86 -12.45
N LEU A 433 14.15 12.86 -11.40
CA LEU A 433 14.48 12.52 -10.02
C LEU A 433 13.49 11.47 -9.50
N TYR A 434 13.84 10.80 -8.41
CA TYR A 434 12.87 10.07 -7.59
C TYR A 434 13.01 10.43 -6.12
N MET A 435 11.92 10.89 -5.50
CA MET A 435 11.85 11.19 -4.06
C MET A 435 10.62 10.55 -3.42
N THR A 436 10.62 10.46 -2.10
CA THR A 436 9.52 9.84 -1.31
C THR A 436 8.97 10.83 -0.29
N PRO A 437 7.68 10.73 0.07
CA PRO A 437 7.13 11.56 1.12
C PRO A 437 7.28 10.93 2.49
N ALA A 438 7.06 11.73 3.53
CA ALA A 438 6.66 11.25 4.85
C ALA A 438 5.71 12.27 5.52
N LYS A 439 5.34 11.98 6.77
CA LYS A 439 4.55 12.85 7.63
C LYS A 439 5.34 13.15 8.90
N MET A 440 5.56 14.42 9.20
CA MET A 440 6.22 14.88 10.43
C MET A 440 5.30 15.89 11.13
N LEU A 441 4.90 15.63 12.38
CA LEU A 441 3.98 16.48 13.15
C LEU A 441 2.73 16.94 12.34
N GLY A 442 2.06 15.98 11.68
CA GLY A 442 0.87 16.23 10.86
C GLY A 442 1.13 16.77 9.43
N LYS A 443 2.36 17.20 9.13
CA LYS A 443 2.73 17.85 7.86
C LYS A 443 3.31 16.86 6.87
N TYR A 444 2.81 16.89 5.63
CA TYR A 444 3.43 16.20 4.51
C TYR A 444 4.80 16.83 4.21
N ILE A 445 5.83 16.00 4.04
CA ILE A 445 7.20 16.41 3.78
C ILE A 445 7.77 15.62 2.60
N ILE A 446 8.60 16.26 1.79
CA ILE A 446 9.38 15.63 0.73
C ILE A 446 10.76 15.27 1.32
N ARG A 447 11.22 14.05 1.07
CA ARG A 447 12.51 13.53 1.54
C ARG A 447 13.49 13.49 0.37
N PHE A 448 14.58 14.25 0.50
CA PHE A 448 15.76 14.17 -0.35
C PHE A 448 16.87 13.45 0.43
N CYS A 449 17.25 12.25 -0.02
CA CYS A 449 18.39 11.52 0.54
C CYS A 449 19.56 11.48 -0.46
N VAL A 450 20.79 11.64 0.00
CA VAL A 450 22.00 11.43 -0.81
C VAL A 450 22.36 9.93 -0.80
N THR A 451 22.43 9.30 -1.97
CA THR A 451 22.38 7.82 -2.13
C THR A 451 23.54 7.20 -2.91
N ARG A 452 23.85 7.70 -4.11
CA ARG A 452 24.92 7.20 -5.01
C ARG A 452 26.26 7.11 -4.29
N GLU A 453 27.00 6.01 -4.48
CA GLU A 453 28.35 5.80 -3.89
C GLU A 453 29.25 7.03 -4.05
N ASN A 454 29.39 7.48 -5.30
CA ASN A 454 30.25 8.61 -5.70
C ASN A 454 29.41 9.86 -5.96
N ALA A 455 28.46 10.18 -5.07
CA ALA A 455 27.63 11.37 -5.18
C ALA A 455 28.48 12.65 -5.27
N MET A 456 28.11 13.55 -6.19
CA MET A 456 28.87 14.77 -6.51
C MET A 456 28.08 16.04 -6.21
N ASP A 457 28.75 17.19 -6.36
CA ASP A 457 28.14 18.50 -6.16
C ASP A 457 27.10 18.83 -7.24
N GLU A 458 27.28 18.27 -8.42
CA GLU A 458 26.48 18.36 -9.62
C GLU A 458 25.13 17.65 -9.44
N ASP A 459 25.12 16.44 -8.84
CA ASP A 459 23.89 15.70 -8.52
C ASP A 459 22.93 16.56 -7.65
N VAL A 460 23.49 17.26 -6.65
CA VAL A 460 22.74 18.19 -5.78
C VAL A 460 22.27 19.43 -6.53
N ASN A 461 23.11 20.01 -7.40
CA ASN A 461 22.74 21.17 -8.20
C ASN A 461 21.58 20.85 -9.16
N TYR A 462 21.66 19.71 -9.85
CA TYR A 462 20.61 19.21 -10.74
C TYR A 462 19.30 18.94 -9.99
N ALA A 463 19.38 18.32 -8.81
CA ALA A 463 18.19 18.10 -7.99
C ALA A 463 17.51 19.40 -7.57
N ILE A 464 18.27 20.42 -7.16
CA ILE A 464 17.71 21.75 -6.86
C ILE A 464 17.08 22.37 -8.11
N GLN A 465 17.75 22.32 -9.26
CA GLN A 465 17.20 22.84 -10.52
C GLN A 465 15.83 22.22 -10.84
N VAL A 466 15.72 20.89 -10.83
CA VAL A 466 14.46 20.19 -11.14
C VAL A 466 13.36 20.47 -10.11
N ILE A 467 13.72 20.58 -8.82
CA ILE A 467 12.78 20.96 -7.75
C ILE A 467 12.28 22.39 -7.95
N GLU A 468 13.15 23.33 -8.35
CA GLU A 468 12.79 24.72 -8.60
C GLU A 468 12.02 24.91 -9.91
N GLU A 469 12.34 24.17 -10.97
CA GLU A 469 11.55 24.09 -12.21
C GLU A 469 10.09 23.73 -11.89
N HIS A 470 9.85 22.56 -11.30
CA HIS A 470 8.49 22.09 -10.98
C HIS A 470 7.80 22.94 -9.90
N ALA A 471 8.53 23.49 -8.93
CA ALA A 471 7.96 24.44 -7.99
C ALA A 471 7.62 25.79 -8.65
N ASN A 472 8.34 26.22 -9.68
CA ASN A 472 8.00 27.43 -10.43
C ASN A 472 6.76 27.19 -11.29
N GLU A 473 6.67 26.07 -12.02
CA GLU A 473 5.48 25.65 -12.79
C GLU A 473 4.20 25.65 -11.92
N ILE A 474 4.26 25.04 -10.73
CA ILE A 474 3.12 24.99 -9.81
C ILE A 474 2.74 26.39 -9.28
N ASN A 475 3.70 27.30 -9.13
CA ASN A 475 3.41 28.68 -8.71
C ASN A 475 3.02 29.62 -9.87
N SER A 476 3.43 29.35 -11.11
CA SER A 476 3.07 30.13 -12.29
C SER A 476 1.68 29.78 -12.84
N GLY A 477 1.10 28.64 -12.41
CA GLY A 477 -0.33 28.29 -12.51
C GLY A 477 -1.32 29.24 -11.81
N HIS A 478 -0.91 30.49 -11.52
CA HIS A 478 -1.76 31.57 -11.03
C HIS A 478 -1.67 32.86 -11.87
N TYR A 479 -1.16 32.80 -13.11
CA TYR A 479 -1.35 33.86 -14.10
C TYR A 479 -1.59 33.32 -15.53
N LYS A 480 -2.87 33.33 -15.93
CA LYS A 480 -3.46 33.47 -17.29
C LYS A 480 -2.78 32.80 -18.50
N ASN A 481 -3.60 32.02 -19.22
CA ASN A 481 -3.62 31.89 -20.69
C ASN A 481 -2.27 32.04 -21.43
N ASN A 482 -1.58 30.92 -21.62
CA ASN A 482 -1.00 30.61 -22.92
C ASN A 482 -1.20 29.12 -23.19
N LYS A 483 -2.04 28.82 -24.18
CA LYS A 483 -2.03 27.51 -24.85
C LYS A 483 -0.85 27.49 -25.81
N GLU A 484 -0.41 26.28 -26.15
CA GLU A 484 0.60 25.92 -27.14
C GLU A 484 2.05 25.80 -26.62
N GLU A 485 2.75 24.82 -27.19
CA GLU A 485 4.17 24.45 -27.02
C GLU A 485 4.65 23.86 -25.68
N PHE A 486 4.19 22.64 -25.35
CA PHE A 486 5.08 21.57 -24.82
C PHE A 486 4.55 20.17 -25.19
N PHE A 487 4.54 19.85 -26.50
CA PHE A 487 4.33 18.48 -26.97
C PHE A 487 5.68 17.75 -27.11
N ILE A 488 6.04 16.93 -26.12
CA ILE A 488 7.17 15.99 -26.25
C ILE A 488 6.79 14.94 -27.30
N ARG A 489 7.54 14.91 -28.41
CA ARG A 489 7.34 13.96 -29.51
C ARG A 489 7.76 12.55 -29.10
N SER A 490 6.81 11.62 -29.04
CA SER A 490 7.15 10.19 -29.12
C SER A 490 7.66 9.86 -30.52
N PRO A 491 8.78 9.12 -30.67
CA PRO A 491 9.24 8.66 -31.98
C PRO A 491 8.21 7.69 -32.59
N LYS A 492 7.79 7.95 -33.82
CA LYS A 492 6.94 7.02 -34.57
C LYS A 492 7.79 5.88 -35.12
N SER A 493 7.53 4.64 -34.70
CA SER A 493 7.91 3.48 -35.50
C SER A 493 6.97 3.36 -36.71
N SER A 494 7.51 2.85 -37.82
CA SER A 494 6.91 2.97 -39.14
C SER A 494 6.37 1.64 -39.69
N VAL A 495 5.16 1.70 -40.24
CA VAL A 495 4.67 0.86 -41.35
C VAL A 495 4.53 -0.65 -41.10
N PHE A 496 3.28 -1.12 -41.11
CA PHE A 496 2.81 -1.96 -42.23
C PHE A 496 1.35 -1.62 -42.57
N SER A 497 1.01 -1.70 -43.83
CA SER A 497 -0.29 -1.32 -44.39
C SER A 497 -1.08 -2.53 -44.84
N ASP A 498 -2.39 -2.54 -44.62
CA ASP A 498 -3.28 -2.87 -45.74
C ASP A 498 -4.63 -2.13 -45.67
N LYS A 499 -5.33 -2.07 -46.81
CA LYS A 499 -6.53 -1.27 -47.07
C LYS A 499 -7.79 -2.13 -47.18
N THR A 500 -8.92 -1.41 -47.28
CA THR A 500 -10.30 -1.88 -47.55
C THR A 500 -11.06 -2.38 -46.31
N LEU A 501 -12.37 -2.13 -46.14
CA LEU A 501 -13.39 -1.60 -47.05
C LEU A 501 -14.38 -0.65 -46.32
N VAL A 502 -14.96 0.31 -47.04
CA VAL A 502 -15.94 1.28 -46.52
C VAL A 502 -17.37 0.80 -46.76
N LYS A 503 -18.27 0.98 -45.78
CA LYS A 503 -19.67 1.36 -46.07
C LYS A 503 -20.35 2.11 -44.93
N ARG A 504 -20.94 3.26 -45.26
CA ARG A 504 -21.78 4.08 -44.36
C ARG A 504 -23.18 3.50 -44.28
N VAL A 505 -23.79 3.54 -43.09
CA VAL A 505 -25.24 3.63 -42.93
C VAL A 505 -25.54 4.80 -42.00
N LYS A 506 -26.46 5.69 -42.41
CA LYS A 506 -27.08 6.71 -41.55
C LYS A 506 -28.56 6.35 -41.38
N PRO A 507 -29.06 6.32 -40.15
CA PRO A 507 -30.42 6.75 -39.85
C PRO A 507 -30.41 8.14 -39.19
N LYS A 508 -31.38 8.99 -39.55
CA LYS A 508 -31.67 10.21 -38.78
C LYS A 508 -32.53 9.81 -37.58
N PHE A 509 -32.11 10.16 -36.37
CA PHE A 509 -33.01 10.37 -35.24
C PHE A 509 -32.58 11.64 -34.50
N THR A 510 -33.55 12.51 -34.22
CA THR A 510 -33.36 13.73 -33.44
C THR A 510 -33.57 13.41 -31.97
N PHE A 511 -32.47 13.33 -31.21
CA PHE A 511 -32.52 13.37 -29.76
C PHE A 511 -32.81 14.79 -29.30
N HIS A 512 -33.61 14.92 -28.23
CA HIS A 512 -33.79 16.18 -27.50
C HIS A 512 -32.50 16.52 -26.73
N ASP A 513 -32.23 17.82 -26.60
CA ASP A 513 -31.07 18.35 -25.92
C ASP A 513 -31.25 18.34 -24.37
N ASP A 514 -30.14 18.48 -23.64
CA ASP A 514 -30.02 18.69 -22.17
C ASP A 514 -30.25 17.53 -21.17
N VAL A 515 -29.19 16.75 -20.84
CA VAL A 515 -28.83 16.37 -19.43
C VAL A 515 -27.31 16.13 -19.33
N ASN A 516 -26.65 16.70 -18.32
CA ASN A 516 -25.22 16.47 -18.02
C ASN A 516 -25.03 15.58 -16.77
N ALA A 517 -24.02 14.70 -16.77
CA ALA A 517 -23.65 13.90 -15.61
C ALA A 517 -22.73 14.67 -14.65
N ILE A 518 -22.85 14.38 -13.35
CA ILE A 518 -22.25 15.17 -12.28
C ILE A 518 -21.27 14.28 -11.49
N ILE A 519 -19.97 14.61 -11.51
CA ILE A 519 -18.94 13.98 -10.69
C ILE A 519 -18.89 14.69 -9.34
N ILE A 520 -18.51 13.99 -8.28
CA ILE A 520 -18.27 14.62 -6.98
C ILE A 520 -16.90 14.23 -6.49
N ASP A 521 -16.04 15.25 -6.32
CA ASP A 521 -14.71 15.04 -5.78
C ASP A 521 -14.78 15.06 -4.24
N GLY A 522 -14.41 13.93 -3.64
CA GLY A 522 -14.21 13.74 -2.20
C GLY A 522 -13.12 14.62 -1.57
N ASN A 523 -12.31 15.30 -2.40
CA ASN A 523 -11.19 16.11 -1.96
C ASN A 523 -11.61 17.56 -1.70
N ASP A 524 -11.46 18.05 -0.46
CA ASP A 524 -11.15 19.47 -0.27
C ASP A 524 -9.65 19.66 -0.02
N ASN A 525 -9.10 20.73 -0.58
CA ASN A 525 -7.70 20.90 -0.91
C ASN A 525 -7.44 21.84 -2.10
N SER A 526 -8.45 22.59 -2.57
CA SER A 526 -8.35 23.66 -3.60
C SER A 526 -8.09 23.26 -5.08
N HIS A 527 -8.90 23.88 -5.94
CA HIS A 527 -8.78 24.18 -7.39
C HIS A 527 -8.69 23.03 -8.42
N VAL A 528 -9.69 22.97 -9.30
CA VAL A 528 -9.62 22.45 -10.68
C VAL A 528 -10.23 23.46 -11.65
N ASP A 529 -9.43 24.05 -12.54
CA ASP A 529 -9.91 24.82 -13.68
C ASP A 529 -10.29 23.91 -14.86
N MET A 530 -11.26 24.34 -15.67
CA MET A 530 -11.86 23.56 -16.75
C MET A 530 -11.19 23.77 -18.14
N ILE A 531 -10.96 22.64 -18.83
CA ILE A 531 -11.10 22.45 -20.30
C ILE A 531 -10.06 23.10 -21.23
N ASN A 532 -9.41 22.26 -22.07
CA ASN A 532 -9.69 22.22 -23.51
C ASN A 532 -9.11 21.01 -24.25
N GLU A 533 -9.98 20.31 -24.99
CA GLU A 533 -9.63 19.45 -26.12
C GLU A 533 -9.27 20.29 -27.37
N ASN A 534 -8.73 19.63 -28.41
CA ASN A 534 -9.01 19.92 -29.83
C ASN A 534 -8.41 18.79 -30.71
N VAL A 535 -8.95 18.35 -31.87
CA VAL A 535 -10.29 18.39 -32.49
C VAL A 535 -10.19 17.53 -33.78
N CYS A 536 -11.18 16.91 -34.45
CA CYS A 536 -12.63 16.67 -34.29
C CYS A 536 -13.03 15.58 -35.33
N LYS A 537 -14.00 14.68 -35.04
CA LYS A 537 -15.11 14.20 -35.95
C LYS A 537 -15.70 12.86 -35.43
N HIS A 538 -16.98 12.68 -35.06
CA HIS A 538 -18.24 13.33 -35.46
C HIS A 538 -19.26 13.48 -34.28
N ARG A 539 -19.76 14.71 -34.07
CA ARG A 539 -21.01 15.21 -33.44
C ARG A 539 -21.88 14.34 -32.47
N ARG A 540 -22.18 15.01 -31.33
CA ARG A 540 -23.35 14.91 -30.41
C ARG A 540 -23.36 13.84 -29.31
N ASN A 541 -22.52 14.07 -28.31
CA ASN A 541 -22.95 14.19 -26.90
C ASN A 541 -21.91 15.10 -26.19
N THR A 542 -22.30 16.03 -25.31
CA THR A 542 -21.34 16.96 -24.69
C THR A 542 -20.54 16.28 -23.58
N ALA A 543 -19.28 15.97 -23.86
CA ALA A 543 -18.38 15.21 -22.99
C ALA A 543 -17.75 16.04 -21.85
N THR A 544 -18.55 16.82 -21.12
CA THR A 544 -18.11 17.62 -19.98
C THR A 544 -18.77 17.16 -18.70
N SER A 545 -18.01 16.47 -17.85
CA SER A 545 -18.44 16.12 -16.50
C SER A 545 -18.39 17.35 -15.59
N PHE A 546 -19.44 17.58 -14.81
CA PHE A 546 -19.49 18.69 -13.87
C PHE A 546 -19.02 18.22 -12.48
N ILE A 547 -17.95 18.80 -11.92
CA ILE A 547 -17.46 18.42 -10.58
C ILE A 547 -18.21 19.23 -9.51
N LEU A 548 -18.84 18.55 -8.54
CA LEU A 548 -19.23 19.15 -7.27
C LEU A 548 -18.14 18.94 -6.23
N GLU A 549 -17.80 20.02 -5.55
CA GLU A 549 -17.11 19.97 -4.26
C GLU A 549 -18.18 20.33 -3.20
N PRO A 550 -18.53 19.42 -2.27
CA PRO A 550 -19.48 19.64 -1.17
C PRO A 550 -19.22 20.85 -0.26
N GLU A 551 -18.02 21.44 -0.32
CA GLU A 551 -17.66 22.66 0.40
C GLU A 551 -17.87 23.93 -0.47
N ASN A 552 -17.95 23.77 -1.80
CA ASN A 552 -18.11 24.82 -2.79
C ASN A 552 -19.58 25.07 -3.15
N LYS A 553 -20.22 25.96 -2.38
CA LYS A 553 -21.63 26.36 -2.55
C LYS A 553 -21.95 26.81 -3.98
N ASN A 554 -21.04 27.55 -4.62
CA ASN A 554 -21.23 28.10 -5.96
C ASN A 554 -21.14 27.02 -7.04
N GLY A 555 -20.24 26.05 -6.88
CA GLY A 555 -20.18 24.86 -7.74
C GLY A 555 -21.51 24.10 -7.74
N ILE A 556 -22.10 23.87 -6.56
CA ILE A 556 -23.39 23.18 -6.48
C ILE A 556 -24.53 24.03 -7.04
N ILE A 557 -24.58 25.34 -6.79
CA ILE A 557 -25.60 26.23 -7.37
C ILE A 557 -25.54 26.23 -8.90
N ASN A 558 -24.35 26.31 -9.49
CA ASN A 558 -24.15 26.36 -10.94
C ASN A 558 -24.15 24.98 -11.63
N SER A 559 -24.38 23.91 -10.88
CA SER A 559 -24.45 22.55 -11.42
C SER A 559 -25.70 22.32 -12.27
N PRO A 560 -25.63 21.44 -13.29
CA PRO A 560 -26.75 21.09 -14.16
C PRO A 560 -27.81 20.19 -13.49
N LEU A 561 -27.85 20.18 -12.15
CA LEU A 561 -28.76 19.34 -11.37
C LEU A 561 -30.18 19.88 -11.42
N ASN A 562 -31.13 19.04 -11.86
CA ASN A 562 -32.55 19.35 -11.81
C ASN A 562 -33.17 18.72 -10.55
N PRO A 563 -33.63 19.50 -9.55
CA PRO A 563 -34.20 18.94 -8.32
C PRO A 563 -35.50 18.15 -8.53
N SER A 564 -36.13 18.29 -9.69
CA SER A 564 -37.33 17.53 -10.09
C SER A 564 -37.01 16.10 -10.55
N HIS A 565 -35.76 15.81 -10.92
CA HIS A 565 -35.32 14.48 -11.35
C HIS A 565 -34.94 13.61 -10.16
N HIS A 566 -35.14 12.29 -10.28
CA HIS A 566 -34.62 11.33 -9.31
C HIS A 566 -33.08 11.40 -9.31
N THR A 567 -32.50 11.40 -8.11
CA THR A 567 -31.04 11.50 -7.91
C THR A 567 -30.49 10.15 -7.49
N VAL A 568 -29.42 9.72 -8.16
CA VAL A 568 -28.73 8.46 -7.92
C VAL A 568 -27.27 8.74 -7.62
N ILE A 569 -26.80 8.32 -6.45
CA ILE A 569 -25.39 8.42 -6.03
C ILE A 569 -24.79 7.02 -6.09
N HIS A 570 -23.81 6.79 -6.96
CA HIS A 570 -23.02 5.56 -6.97
C HIS A 570 -21.69 5.73 -6.23
N ILE A 571 -21.37 4.78 -5.36
CA ILE A 571 -20.12 4.71 -4.60
C ILE A 571 -19.41 3.40 -4.98
N HIS A 572 -18.26 3.54 -5.65
CA HIS A 572 -17.45 2.41 -6.11
C HIS A 572 -16.78 1.65 -4.96
N GLY A 573 -16.30 0.44 -5.25
CA GLY A 573 -15.64 -0.45 -4.30
C GLY A 573 -14.20 -0.08 -3.97
N PHE A 574 -13.54 -0.96 -3.20
CA PHE A 574 -12.08 -0.93 -3.02
C PHE A 574 -11.38 -1.20 -4.35
N ALA A 575 -10.22 -0.57 -4.57
CA ALA A 575 -9.44 -0.62 -5.82
C ALA A 575 -10.11 -0.03 -7.09
N GLU A 576 -11.35 0.45 -7.00
CA GLU A 576 -12.05 1.11 -8.11
C GLU A 576 -11.92 2.65 -8.08
N ASP A 577 -12.37 3.30 -9.17
CA ASP A 577 -12.61 4.73 -9.25
C ASP A 577 -13.88 5.05 -10.09
N GLN A 578 -14.14 6.33 -10.37
CA GLN A 578 -15.32 6.76 -11.13
C GLN A 578 -15.33 6.30 -12.60
N SER A 579 -14.20 5.86 -13.15
CA SER A 579 -14.04 5.32 -14.50
C SER A 579 -14.20 3.79 -14.58
N SER A 580 -14.20 3.10 -13.43
CA SER A 580 -14.36 1.64 -13.36
C SER A 580 -15.67 1.15 -14.01
N PRO A 581 -15.71 -0.12 -14.50
CA PRO A 581 -16.87 -0.70 -15.18
C PRO A 581 -18.18 -0.60 -14.39
N SER A 582 -18.14 -0.78 -13.06
CA SER A 582 -19.30 -0.63 -12.18
C SER A 582 -19.93 0.78 -12.25
N ALA A 583 -19.11 1.81 -12.05
CA ALA A 583 -19.52 3.21 -12.05
C ALA A 583 -19.98 3.68 -13.43
N GLN A 584 -19.26 3.29 -14.49
CA GLN A 584 -19.66 3.62 -15.86
C GLN A 584 -20.91 2.85 -16.30
N GLY A 585 -21.03 1.57 -15.94
CA GLY A 585 -22.17 0.72 -16.24
C GLY A 585 -23.45 1.26 -15.62
N ILE A 586 -23.44 1.55 -14.32
CA ILE A 586 -24.60 2.13 -13.60
C ILE A 586 -24.98 3.48 -14.18
N LYS A 587 -24.01 4.38 -14.42
CA LYS A 587 -24.27 5.67 -15.07
C LYS A 587 -24.95 5.51 -16.43
N ASN A 588 -24.39 4.68 -17.30
CA ASN A 588 -24.89 4.48 -18.67
C ASN A 588 -26.28 3.83 -18.66
N ALA A 589 -26.55 2.90 -17.75
CA ALA A 589 -27.86 2.24 -17.64
C ALA A 589 -28.97 3.22 -17.23
N TYR A 590 -28.70 4.11 -16.27
CA TYR A 590 -29.67 5.14 -15.87
C TYR A 590 -29.89 6.20 -16.95
N LEU A 591 -28.81 6.71 -17.57
CA LEU A 591 -28.91 7.70 -18.66
C LEU A 591 -29.63 7.14 -19.90
N ALA A 592 -29.50 5.83 -20.17
CA ALA A 592 -30.25 5.16 -21.24
C ALA A 592 -31.74 4.95 -20.90
N ARG A 593 -32.12 5.03 -19.61
CA ARG A 593 -33.48 4.78 -19.13
C ARG A 593 -34.35 6.04 -19.09
N GLY A 594 -33.77 7.21 -18.81
CA GLY A 594 -34.50 8.47 -18.75
C GLY A 594 -33.75 9.57 -18.01
N GLU A 595 -34.51 10.57 -17.55
CA GLU A 595 -33.97 11.78 -16.91
C GLU A 595 -33.70 11.55 -15.41
N PHE A 596 -32.43 11.42 -15.07
CA PHE A 596 -31.93 11.25 -13.70
C PHE A 596 -30.74 12.18 -13.44
N ASN A 597 -30.60 12.67 -12.21
CA ASN A 597 -29.33 13.24 -11.76
C ASN A 597 -28.41 12.08 -11.36
N ILE A 598 -27.38 11.79 -12.16
CA ILE A 598 -26.41 10.74 -11.83
C ILE A 598 -25.14 11.36 -11.24
N ILE A 599 -24.82 10.88 -10.05
CA ILE A 599 -23.67 11.26 -9.25
C ILE A 599 -22.73 10.07 -9.12
N LEU A 600 -21.46 10.24 -9.52
CA LEU A 600 -20.40 9.28 -9.25
C LEU A 600 -19.46 9.84 -8.17
N VAL A 601 -19.36 9.13 -7.05
CA VAL A 601 -18.42 9.47 -5.97
C VAL A 601 -17.06 8.86 -6.30
N SER A 602 -16.02 9.71 -6.40
CA SER A 602 -14.64 9.25 -6.48
C SER A 602 -13.98 9.31 -5.10
N TRP A 603 -13.61 8.15 -4.56
CA TRP A 603 -12.86 8.02 -3.31
C TRP A 603 -11.64 7.11 -3.43
N SER A 604 -11.21 6.79 -4.67
CA SER A 604 -10.12 5.85 -5.00
C SER A 604 -8.80 6.13 -4.27
N LYS A 605 -8.44 7.41 -4.08
CA LYS A 605 -7.27 7.85 -3.28
C LYS A 605 -7.31 7.38 -1.82
N LEU A 606 -8.51 7.15 -1.28
CA LEU A 606 -8.76 6.64 0.07
C LEU A 606 -9.09 5.13 0.09
N ALA A 607 -9.22 4.50 -1.09
CA ALA A 607 -9.59 3.11 -1.32
C ALA A 607 -8.51 2.30 -2.08
N VAL A 608 -7.24 2.69 -1.95
CA VAL A 608 -6.15 2.24 -2.83
C VAL A 608 -5.50 0.92 -2.38
N VAL A 609 -5.15 0.07 -3.36
CA VAL A 609 -4.39 -1.17 -3.16
C VAL A 609 -2.97 -0.87 -2.62
N PRO A 610 -2.41 -1.69 -1.71
CA PRO A 610 -2.98 -2.87 -1.04
C PRO A 610 -3.68 -2.54 0.30
N TRP A 611 -3.98 -1.27 0.58
CA TRP A 611 -4.30 -0.79 1.93
C TRP A 611 -5.78 -0.95 2.33
N TYR A 612 -6.33 -2.17 2.22
CA TYR A 612 -7.74 -2.46 2.50
C TYR A 612 -8.22 -1.99 3.88
N ILE A 613 -7.46 -2.30 4.94
CA ILE A 613 -7.79 -1.88 6.31
C ILE A 613 -7.76 -0.34 6.48
N ASN A 614 -6.96 0.37 5.69
CA ASN A 614 -6.97 1.84 5.68
C ASN A 614 -8.21 2.37 4.97
N ALA A 615 -8.64 1.74 3.88
CA ALA A 615 -9.90 2.06 3.21
C ALA A 615 -11.11 1.86 4.13
N VAL A 616 -11.14 0.76 4.88
CA VAL A 616 -12.12 0.48 5.94
C VAL A 616 -12.09 1.55 7.05
N LYS A 617 -10.91 2.04 7.44
CA LYS A 617 -10.80 3.16 8.41
C LYS A 617 -11.21 4.52 7.84
N ASN A 618 -11.27 4.68 6.51
CA ASN A 618 -11.64 5.93 5.86
C ASN A 618 -13.16 6.11 5.66
N LEU A 619 -13.97 5.06 5.81
CA LEU A 619 -15.41 5.07 5.52
C LEU A 619 -16.19 6.18 6.26
N PRO A 620 -15.97 6.47 7.56
CA PRO A 620 -16.69 7.54 8.24
C PRO A 620 -16.40 8.92 7.60
N THR A 621 -15.14 9.16 7.22
CA THR A 621 -14.71 10.42 6.57
C THR A 621 -15.40 10.61 5.22
N VAL A 622 -15.48 9.55 4.41
CA VAL A 622 -16.14 9.59 3.09
C VAL A 622 -17.65 9.73 3.25
N GLY A 623 -18.25 8.98 4.20
CA GLY A 623 -19.67 9.07 4.54
C GLY A 623 -20.09 10.49 4.94
N ALA A 624 -19.34 11.12 5.85
CA ALA A 624 -19.58 12.51 6.28
C ALA A 624 -19.47 13.52 5.13
N TYR A 625 -18.57 13.29 4.17
CA TYR A 625 -18.39 14.15 3.02
C TYR A 625 -19.57 14.05 2.02
N ILE A 626 -20.10 12.84 1.79
CA ILE A 626 -21.31 12.63 0.99
C ILE A 626 -22.57 13.12 1.75
N ALA A 627 -22.61 13.04 3.08
CA ALA A 627 -23.70 13.62 3.87
C ALA A 627 -23.74 15.16 3.75
N LYS A 628 -22.59 15.84 3.77
CA LYS A 628 -22.48 17.29 3.47
C LYS A 628 -23.04 17.64 2.10
N LEU A 629 -22.77 16.83 1.07
CA LEU A 629 -23.36 16.97 -0.25
C LEU A 629 -24.88 16.88 -0.19
N ILE A 630 -25.43 15.81 0.39
CA ILE A 630 -26.88 15.54 0.37
C ILE A 630 -27.65 16.69 1.01
N LYS A 631 -27.09 17.32 2.05
CA LYS A 631 -27.60 18.58 2.64
C LYS A 631 -27.65 19.75 1.65
N TRP A 632 -26.69 19.87 0.72
CA TRP A 632 -26.77 20.86 -0.36
C TRP A 632 -27.79 20.51 -1.44
N LEU A 633 -27.99 19.22 -1.71
CA LEU A 633 -29.03 18.75 -2.63
C LEU A 633 -30.43 19.07 -2.07
N GLU A 634 -30.64 18.88 -0.76
CA GLU A 634 -31.85 19.30 -0.04
C GLU A 634 -32.11 20.80 -0.21
N TYR A 635 -31.08 21.64 0.01
CA TYR A 635 -31.18 23.09 -0.18
C TYR A 635 -31.54 23.49 -1.62
N ARG A 636 -31.17 22.66 -2.62
CA ARG A 636 -31.56 22.82 -4.03
C ARG A 636 -32.98 22.31 -4.35
N GLY A 637 -33.68 21.70 -3.40
CA GLY A 637 -35.04 21.15 -3.56
C GLY A 637 -35.11 19.63 -3.78
N VAL A 638 -34.00 18.90 -3.68
CA VAL A 638 -34.02 17.43 -3.78
C VAL A 638 -34.56 16.83 -2.48
N ASN A 639 -35.77 16.27 -2.52
CA ASN A 639 -36.30 15.49 -1.40
C ASN A 639 -35.60 14.13 -1.33
N TYR A 640 -34.62 13.97 -0.44
CA TYR A 640 -33.86 12.71 -0.36
C TYR A 640 -34.63 11.53 0.26
N SER A 641 -35.77 11.75 0.93
CA SER A 641 -36.61 10.64 1.42
C SER A 641 -37.50 10.02 0.34
N SER A 642 -37.80 10.73 -0.76
CA SER A 642 -38.57 10.19 -1.89
C SER A 642 -37.77 10.03 -3.19
N ASN A 643 -36.76 10.89 -3.42
CA ASN A 643 -36.09 11.06 -4.71
C ASN A 643 -34.58 10.77 -4.68
N LEU A 644 -34.00 10.30 -3.57
CA LEU A 644 -32.59 9.90 -3.50
C LEU A 644 -32.43 8.37 -3.38
N HIS A 645 -31.58 7.83 -4.24
CA HIS A 645 -31.11 6.45 -4.21
C HIS A 645 -29.58 6.42 -4.12
N VAL A 646 -29.03 5.85 -3.05
CA VAL A 646 -27.58 5.60 -2.94
C VAL A 646 -27.31 4.14 -3.28
N ILE A 647 -26.32 3.89 -4.14
CA ILE A 647 -25.92 2.54 -4.56
C ILE A 647 -24.44 2.40 -4.21
N GLY A 648 -24.09 1.43 -3.39
CA GLY A 648 -22.71 1.15 -3.02
C GLY A 648 -22.32 -0.27 -3.41
N PHE A 649 -21.20 -0.41 -4.12
CA PHE A 649 -20.63 -1.72 -4.45
C PHE A 649 -19.49 -2.07 -3.49
N SER A 650 -19.41 -3.33 -3.06
CA SER A 650 -18.32 -3.83 -2.22
C SER A 650 -18.16 -2.94 -0.97
N LEU A 651 -16.97 -2.44 -0.70
CA LEU A 651 -16.68 -1.51 0.39
C LEU A 651 -17.46 -0.16 0.30
N GLY A 652 -17.89 0.25 -0.89
CA GLY A 652 -18.77 1.40 -1.11
C GLY A 652 -20.18 1.25 -0.51
N ALA A 653 -20.66 0.01 -0.32
CA ALA A 653 -21.89 -0.26 0.42
C ALA A 653 -21.78 0.17 1.89
N HIS A 654 -20.62 -0.02 2.50
CA HIS A 654 -20.36 0.41 3.89
C HIS A 654 -20.11 1.92 3.97
N VAL A 655 -19.59 2.57 2.93
CA VAL A 655 -19.62 4.04 2.85
C VAL A 655 -21.06 4.56 2.93
N ALA A 656 -22.00 3.96 2.18
CA ALA A 656 -23.41 4.37 2.21
C ALA A 656 -24.04 4.26 3.61
N ALA A 657 -23.61 3.29 4.42
CA ALA A 657 -23.99 3.17 5.82
C ALA A 657 -23.60 4.41 6.64
N PHE A 658 -22.34 4.85 6.52
CA PHE A 658 -21.87 6.07 7.19
C PHE A 658 -22.55 7.34 6.65
N VAL A 659 -23.01 7.36 5.40
CA VAL A 659 -23.87 8.47 4.91
C VAL A 659 -25.19 8.51 5.67
N GLY A 660 -25.86 7.36 5.84
CA GLY A 660 -27.10 7.24 6.62
C GLY A 660 -26.91 7.63 8.08
N GLU A 661 -25.83 7.14 8.71
CA GLU A 661 -25.48 7.46 10.10
C GLU A 661 -25.23 8.96 10.31
N GLU A 662 -24.48 9.61 9.42
CA GLU A 662 -24.16 11.04 9.51
C GLU A 662 -25.41 11.91 9.32
N LEU A 663 -26.31 11.56 8.40
CA LEU A 663 -27.59 12.26 8.22
C LEU A 663 -28.47 12.10 9.48
N ALA A 664 -28.59 10.88 10.01
CA ALA A 664 -29.35 10.61 11.23
C ALA A 664 -28.79 11.36 12.46
N ARG A 665 -27.46 11.37 12.64
CA ARG A 665 -26.77 12.08 13.74
C ARG A 665 -27.01 13.59 13.70
N ASN A 666 -27.13 14.16 12.49
CA ASN A 666 -27.45 15.57 12.27
C ASN A 666 -28.98 15.85 12.19
N ARG A 667 -29.83 14.87 12.52
CA ARG A 667 -31.32 14.95 12.53
C ARG A 667 -31.96 15.28 11.18
N PHE A 668 -31.33 14.91 10.07
CA PHE A 668 -31.95 14.91 8.75
C PHE A 668 -32.89 13.70 8.59
N SER A 669 -33.76 13.72 7.58
CA SER A 669 -34.65 12.58 7.31
C SER A 669 -33.82 11.39 6.76
N LYS A 670 -34.34 10.16 6.83
CA LYS A 670 -33.64 9.00 6.24
C LYS A 670 -33.58 9.10 4.72
N ILE A 671 -32.50 8.58 4.12
CA ILE A 671 -32.37 8.37 2.67
C ILE A 671 -33.53 7.49 2.19
N GLY A 672 -34.11 7.76 1.01
CA GLY A 672 -35.22 6.99 0.48
C GLY A 672 -34.86 5.53 0.22
N ARG A 673 -33.75 5.29 -0.50
CA ARG A 673 -33.23 3.94 -0.75
C ARG A 673 -31.71 3.86 -0.71
N ILE A 674 -31.17 2.84 -0.04
CA ILE A 674 -29.81 2.35 -0.25
C ILE A 674 -29.88 0.98 -0.94
N THR A 675 -29.06 0.74 -1.96
CA THR A 675 -28.80 -0.61 -2.49
C THR A 675 -27.35 -0.99 -2.25
N GLY A 676 -27.12 -2.10 -1.55
CA GLY A 676 -25.82 -2.73 -1.39
C GLY A 676 -25.59 -3.78 -2.48
N LEU A 677 -24.55 -3.61 -3.29
CA LEU A 677 -24.13 -4.55 -4.31
C LEU A 677 -22.93 -5.33 -3.76
N ASP A 678 -23.16 -6.59 -3.39
CA ASP A 678 -22.23 -7.49 -2.67
C ASP A 678 -21.38 -6.76 -1.62
N PRO A 679 -21.99 -6.26 -0.53
CA PRO A 679 -21.25 -5.52 0.51
C PRO A 679 -20.12 -6.38 1.07
N ALA A 680 -18.96 -5.78 1.34
CA ALA A 680 -17.76 -6.56 1.65
C ALA A 680 -17.82 -7.25 3.03
N GLY A 681 -17.62 -8.57 3.08
CA GLY A 681 -17.51 -9.32 4.33
C GLY A 681 -16.23 -9.07 5.14
N PRO A 682 -15.04 -8.95 4.52
CA PRO A 682 -13.78 -8.72 5.23
C PRO A 682 -13.80 -7.48 6.13
N ALA A 683 -13.36 -7.64 7.38
CA ALA A 683 -13.43 -6.66 8.47
C ALA A 683 -14.83 -6.33 9.03
N PHE A 684 -15.92 -6.87 8.47
CA PHE A 684 -17.29 -6.65 8.97
C PHE A 684 -17.94 -7.91 9.57
N GLU A 685 -17.56 -9.12 9.15
CA GLU A 685 -18.04 -10.38 9.76
C GLU A 685 -17.07 -10.99 10.80
N SER A 686 -15.76 -10.73 10.67
CA SER A 686 -14.72 -11.46 11.41
C SER A 686 -13.95 -10.65 12.45
N ILE A 687 -14.18 -9.33 12.54
CA ILE A 687 -13.38 -8.41 13.37
C ILE A 687 -14.30 -7.59 14.28
N THR A 688 -14.21 -7.84 15.59
CA THR A 688 -15.11 -7.27 16.62
C THR A 688 -14.89 -5.80 16.96
N THR A 689 -14.00 -5.08 16.25
CA THR A 689 -13.63 -3.69 16.56
C THR A 689 -14.35 -2.64 15.72
N ILE A 690 -15.15 -3.03 14.71
CA ILE A 690 -15.90 -2.10 13.86
C ILE A 690 -17.39 -2.32 14.11
N SER A 691 -18.01 -1.38 14.82
CA SER A 691 -19.41 -1.53 15.27
C SER A 691 -20.46 -1.10 14.24
N LYS A 692 -20.06 -0.56 13.08
CA LYS A 692 -20.98 -0.07 12.04
C LYS A 692 -20.63 -0.64 10.67
N HIS A 693 -21.60 -1.30 10.06
CA HIS A 693 -21.65 -1.70 8.66
C HIS A 693 -22.97 -1.22 8.05
N LEU A 694 -23.27 -1.60 6.80
CA LEU A 694 -24.56 -1.31 6.18
C LEU A 694 -25.63 -2.16 6.86
N ASP A 695 -26.70 -1.52 7.34
CA ASP A 695 -27.85 -2.20 7.89
C ASP A 695 -29.16 -1.50 7.51
N LYS A 696 -30.28 -2.17 7.78
CA LYS A 696 -31.63 -1.68 7.48
C LYS A 696 -31.96 -0.30 8.06
N GLU A 697 -31.29 0.18 9.11
CA GLU A 697 -31.57 1.47 9.71
C GLU A 697 -30.99 2.66 8.93
N ASP A 698 -30.08 2.44 7.99
CA ASP A 698 -29.39 3.52 7.25
C ASP A 698 -30.29 4.27 6.23
N ALA A 699 -31.44 3.71 5.88
CA ALA A 699 -32.41 4.32 4.96
C ALA A 699 -33.87 3.91 5.29
N ILE A 700 -34.84 4.51 4.60
CA ILE A 700 -36.26 4.10 4.62
C ILE A 700 -36.41 2.69 4.03
N PHE A 701 -35.63 2.40 2.99
CA PHE A 701 -35.52 1.07 2.41
C PHE A 701 -34.05 0.74 2.08
N VAL A 702 -33.65 -0.50 2.36
CA VAL A 702 -32.29 -1.01 2.13
C VAL A 702 -32.43 -2.36 1.45
N ASP A 703 -31.96 -2.50 0.22
CA ASP A 703 -31.92 -3.79 -0.47
C ASP A 703 -30.49 -4.23 -0.77
N ILE A 704 -30.22 -5.52 -0.63
CA ILE A 704 -28.88 -6.09 -0.81
C ILE A 704 -28.93 -7.13 -1.92
N ILE A 705 -27.96 -7.09 -2.83
CA ILE A 705 -27.72 -8.13 -3.84
C ILE A 705 -26.47 -8.88 -3.44
N HIS A 706 -26.64 -10.11 -2.97
CA HIS A 706 -25.59 -11.01 -2.51
C HIS A 706 -25.19 -11.95 -3.65
N THR A 707 -23.92 -11.90 -4.07
CA THR A 707 -23.37 -12.71 -5.17
C THR A 707 -22.09 -13.46 -4.81
N ASN A 708 -21.46 -13.21 -3.65
CA ASN A 708 -20.22 -13.88 -3.27
C ASN A 708 -20.03 -14.03 -1.74
N THR A 709 -21.08 -14.47 -1.04
CA THR A 709 -21.14 -14.72 0.41
C THR A 709 -20.17 -15.77 0.95
N GLN A 710 -19.56 -16.57 0.07
CA GLN A 710 -18.53 -17.56 0.43
C GLN A 710 -17.09 -17.07 0.18
N GLY A 711 -16.91 -15.92 -0.48
CA GLY A 711 -15.62 -15.34 -0.81
C GLY A 711 -15.36 -14.04 -0.06
N ILE A 712 -15.73 -12.91 -0.66
CA ILE A 712 -15.48 -11.56 -0.10
C ILE A 712 -16.74 -10.71 0.11
N GLY A 713 -17.93 -11.22 -0.23
CA GLY A 713 -19.22 -10.63 0.15
C GLY A 713 -19.63 -11.02 1.57
N ILE A 714 -20.42 -10.17 2.23
CA ILE A 714 -21.01 -10.42 3.56
C ILE A 714 -22.09 -11.51 3.44
N GLY A 715 -22.08 -12.52 4.29
CA GLY A 715 -23.06 -13.61 4.25
C GLY A 715 -24.37 -13.29 4.97
N GLY A 716 -24.30 -12.54 6.07
CA GLY A 716 -25.48 -12.17 6.86
C GLY A 716 -26.51 -11.34 6.08
N ALA A 717 -27.80 -11.60 6.34
CA ALA A 717 -28.88 -10.73 5.85
C ALA A 717 -28.88 -9.44 6.67
N ILE A 718 -28.62 -8.31 6.01
CA ILE A 718 -28.38 -7.00 6.65
C ILE A 718 -29.38 -5.92 6.20
N GLY A 719 -30.11 -6.15 5.12
CA GLY A 719 -31.07 -5.21 4.56
C GLY A 719 -32.48 -5.28 5.15
N HIS A 720 -33.36 -4.53 4.51
CA HIS A 720 -34.80 -4.77 4.58
C HIS A 720 -35.21 -5.94 3.67
N ALA A 721 -34.58 -6.05 2.49
CA ALA A 721 -34.77 -7.13 1.53
C ALA A 721 -33.41 -7.61 0.99
N ASP A 722 -33.05 -8.86 1.25
CA ASP A 722 -31.75 -9.42 0.88
C ASP A 722 -31.94 -10.47 -0.23
N PHE A 723 -31.32 -10.24 -1.39
CA PHE A 723 -31.43 -11.08 -2.59
C PHE A 723 -30.17 -11.92 -2.78
N TYR A 724 -30.25 -13.21 -2.46
CA TYR A 724 -29.20 -14.19 -2.65
C TYR A 724 -29.29 -14.77 -4.05
N VAL A 725 -28.43 -14.26 -4.94
CA VAL A 725 -28.42 -14.64 -6.35
C VAL A 725 -27.65 -15.95 -6.49
N ASN A 726 -28.31 -16.99 -7.02
CA ASN A 726 -27.76 -18.35 -7.08
C ASN A 726 -27.14 -18.77 -5.72
N TYR A 727 -27.93 -18.58 -4.65
CA TYR A 727 -27.59 -18.82 -3.24
C TYR A 727 -26.51 -17.89 -2.64
N GLY A 728 -26.08 -16.87 -3.39
CA GLY A 728 -24.96 -16.01 -3.00
C GLY A 728 -23.60 -16.70 -3.13
N GLU A 729 -23.52 -17.79 -3.89
CA GLU A 729 -22.31 -18.61 -4.09
C GLU A 729 -21.59 -18.23 -5.39
N SER A 730 -20.73 -19.11 -5.93
CA SER A 730 -20.10 -18.90 -7.24
C SER A 730 -21.16 -18.68 -8.32
N GLN A 731 -21.10 -17.53 -9.01
CA GLN A 731 -22.14 -17.16 -9.97
C GLN A 731 -22.01 -17.97 -11.27
N PRO A 732 -23.12 -18.37 -11.91
CA PRO A 732 -23.08 -19.03 -13.22
C PRO A 732 -22.25 -18.24 -14.22
N GLY A 733 -21.32 -18.91 -14.91
CA GLY A 733 -20.39 -18.29 -15.85
C GLY A 733 -19.15 -17.66 -15.22
N CYS A 734 -19.01 -17.66 -13.89
CA CYS A 734 -17.72 -17.48 -13.21
C CYS A 734 -17.08 -18.84 -12.92
N GLY A 735 -15.76 -18.88 -12.78
CA GLY A 735 -15.06 -20.06 -12.26
C GLY A 735 -15.35 -20.30 -10.77
N ILE A 736 -15.30 -21.55 -10.32
CA ILE A 736 -15.58 -21.94 -8.92
C ILE A 736 -14.67 -21.20 -7.91
N LEU A 737 -13.44 -20.86 -8.31
CA LEU A 737 -12.47 -20.08 -7.52
C LEU A 737 -12.39 -18.61 -7.95
N ASP A 738 -13.22 -18.17 -8.90
CA ASP A 738 -13.23 -16.80 -9.42
C ASP A 738 -14.12 -15.90 -8.55
N VAL A 739 -13.52 -15.53 -7.41
CA VAL A 739 -14.07 -14.63 -6.41
C VAL A 739 -14.38 -13.25 -7.00
N GLU A 740 -13.49 -12.72 -7.85
CA GLU A 740 -13.65 -11.38 -8.43
C GLU A 740 -14.81 -11.31 -9.44
N CYS A 741 -14.93 -12.30 -10.34
CA CYS A 741 -16.08 -12.42 -11.25
C CYS A 741 -17.39 -12.56 -10.47
N SER A 742 -17.42 -13.41 -9.44
CA SER A 742 -18.64 -13.64 -8.66
C SER A 742 -19.04 -12.39 -7.87
N HIS A 743 -18.09 -11.69 -7.26
CA HIS A 743 -18.31 -10.45 -6.52
C HIS A 743 -18.79 -9.31 -7.43
N GLY A 744 -18.12 -9.13 -8.57
CA GLY A 744 -18.47 -8.12 -9.58
C GLY A 744 -19.84 -8.37 -10.25
N ARG A 745 -20.35 -9.60 -10.25
CA ARG A 745 -21.65 -9.92 -10.87
C ARG A 745 -22.81 -9.10 -10.27
N SER A 746 -22.74 -8.69 -9.00
CA SER A 746 -23.77 -7.85 -8.36
C SER A 746 -24.10 -6.57 -9.13
N TRP A 747 -23.08 -5.81 -9.58
CA TRP A 747 -23.30 -4.56 -10.32
C TRP A 747 -23.75 -4.79 -11.76
N GLU A 748 -23.32 -5.88 -12.40
CA GLU A 748 -23.78 -6.26 -13.74
C GLU A 748 -25.27 -6.64 -13.75
N LEU A 749 -25.70 -7.46 -12.79
CA LEU A 749 -27.10 -7.83 -12.60
C LEU A 749 -27.96 -6.62 -12.27
N TYR A 750 -27.45 -5.71 -11.45
CA TYR A 750 -28.14 -4.47 -11.14
C TYR A 750 -28.27 -3.57 -12.38
N VAL A 751 -27.21 -3.42 -13.19
CA VAL A 751 -27.24 -2.71 -14.48
C VAL A 751 -28.26 -3.33 -15.43
N GLU A 752 -28.30 -4.66 -15.54
CA GLU A 752 -29.32 -5.35 -16.34
C GLU A 752 -30.73 -5.11 -15.78
N SER A 753 -30.92 -5.03 -14.46
CA SER A 753 -32.22 -4.74 -13.85
C SER A 753 -32.72 -3.31 -14.17
N VAL A 754 -31.82 -2.35 -14.36
CA VAL A 754 -32.19 -0.99 -14.81
C VAL A 754 -32.70 -1.03 -16.25
N ALA A 755 -32.16 -1.89 -17.11
CA ALA A 755 -32.64 -2.10 -18.48
C ALA A 755 -33.92 -2.96 -18.54
N ASN A 756 -33.99 -4.05 -17.76
CA ASN A 756 -35.08 -5.02 -17.65
C ASN A 756 -35.59 -5.13 -16.20
N PRO A 757 -36.48 -4.23 -15.75
CA PRO A 757 -36.91 -4.15 -14.34
C PRO A 757 -37.62 -5.39 -13.78
N PHE A 758 -38.09 -6.29 -14.65
CA PHE A 758 -38.82 -7.50 -14.27
C PHE A 758 -38.06 -8.79 -14.66
N GLY A 759 -36.78 -8.66 -15.03
CA GLY A 759 -35.92 -9.76 -15.49
C GLY A 759 -35.52 -10.73 -14.38
N PHE A 760 -35.51 -10.27 -13.13
CA PHE A 760 -35.05 -11.01 -11.95
C PHE A 760 -36.19 -11.23 -10.94
N PRO A 761 -37.20 -12.07 -11.26
CA PRO A 761 -38.23 -12.45 -10.28
C PRO A 761 -37.58 -13.23 -9.13
N ALA A 762 -38.05 -12.97 -7.91
CA ALA A 762 -37.45 -13.57 -6.71
C ALA A 762 -38.41 -14.54 -6.00
N SER A 763 -37.86 -15.52 -5.29
CA SER A 763 -38.60 -16.41 -4.37
C SER A 763 -38.28 -16.05 -2.93
N ILE A 764 -39.27 -16.01 -2.04
CA ILE A 764 -39.06 -15.74 -0.61
C ILE A 764 -38.64 -17.02 0.11
N CYS A 765 -37.63 -16.93 0.97
CA CYS A 765 -37.03 -18.05 1.71
C CYS A 765 -37.08 -17.77 3.22
N ALA A 766 -37.17 -18.81 4.04
CA ALA A 766 -37.17 -18.68 5.50
C ALA A 766 -35.79 -18.28 6.08
N THR A 767 -34.71 -18.64 5.37
CA THR A 767 -33.31 -18.34 5.74
C THR A 767 -32.50 -18.02 4.48
N TRP A 768 -31.30 -17.48 4.67
CA TRP A 768 -30.33 -17.20 3.60
C TRP A 768 -29.50 -18.41 3.16
N LYS A 769 -29.58 -19.52 3.89
CA LYS A 769 -29.07 -20.85 3.51
C LYS A 769 -30.23 -21.84 3.38
N PRO A 770 -31.15 -21.65 2.41
CA PRO A 770 -32.25 -22.58 2.18
C PRO A 770 -31.72 -23.89 1.58
N THR A 771 -32.22 -25.04 2.03
CA THR A 771 -32.03 -26.27 1.27
C THR A 771 -32.93 -26.26 0.03
N VAL A 772 -32.61 -27.09 -0.96
CA VAL A 772 -33.43 -27.27 -2.18
C VAL A 772 -34.92 -27.43 -1.80
N ASN A 773 -35.79 -26.69 -2.49
CA ASN A 773 -37.25 -26.59 -2.29
C ASN A 773 -37.76 -25.83 -1.05
N GLN A 774 -36.93 -25.10 -0.29
CA GLN A 774 -37.40 -24.29 0.87
C GLN A 774 -37.88 -22.87 0.54
N CYS A 775 -37.75 -22.41 -0.70
CA CYS A 775 -38.21 -21.08 -1.13
C CYS A 775 -39.53 -21.15 -1.88
N THR A 776 -40.40 -20.17 -1.69
CA THR A 776 -41.70 -20.06 -2.38
C THR A 776 -41.70 -18.86 -3.32
N GLN A 777 -42.32 -18.99 -4.50
CA GLN A 777 -42.34 -17.90 -5.48
C GLN A 777 -43.00 -16.64 -4.88
N ALA A 778 -42.23 -15.56 -4.72
CA ALA A 778 -42.77 -14.32 -4.20
C ALA A 778 -43.60 -13.65 -5.30
N ARG A 779 -44.83 -13.23 -4.96
CA ARG A 779 -45.70 -12.51 -5.89
C ARG A 779 -45.22 -11.08 -6.03
N ASN A 780 -44.91 -10.67 -7.26
CA ASN A 780 -44.53 -9.29 -7.61
C ASN A 780 -43.29 -8.74 -6.89
N VAL A 781 -42.35 -9.61 -6.49
CA VAL A 781 -41.03 -9.20 -5.99
C VAL A 781 -39.98 -9.47 -7.07
N PHE A 782 -39.25 -8.42 -7.44
CA PHE A 782 -38.16 -8.44 -8.40
C PHE A 782 -36.91 -7.82 -7.78
N MET A 783 -35.74 -8.36 -8.09
CA MET A 783 -34.46 -7.83 -7.62
C MET A 783 -34.02 -6.61 -8.44
N GLY A 784 -33.30 -5.69 -7.80
CA GLY A 784 -32.68 -4.55 -8.47
C GLY A 784 -33.64 -3.38 -8.67
N PHE A 785 -33.63 -2.73 -9.84
CA PHE A 785 -34.24 -1.42 -10.06
C PHE A 785 -35.71 -1.33 -9.58
N ALA A 786 -36.59 -2.26 -9.97
CA ALA A 786 -38.01 -2.23 -9.63
C ALA A 786 -38.42 -3.11 -8.44
N VAL A 787 -37.52 -3.35 -7.49
CA VAL A 787 -37.91 -3.90 -6.18
C VAL A 787 -38.97 -3.03 -5.52
N ASN A 788 -40.01 -3.67 -4.98
CA ASN A 788 -40.99 -2.99 -4.14
C ASN A 788 -40.31 -2.62 -2.81
N GLN A 789 -40.29 -1.33 -2.47
CA GLN A 789 -39.69 -0.82 -1.22
C GLN A 789 -40.46 -1.27 0.05
N GLN A 790 -41.62 -1.91 -0.10
CA GLN A 790 -42.34 -2.59 0.98
C GLN A 790 -41.91 -4.06 1.18
N SER A 791 -41.15 -4.65 0.27
CA SER A 791 -40.63 -6.02 0.41
C SER A 791 -39.80 -6.15 1.68
N ARG A 792 -39.99 -7.23 2.43
CA ARG A 792 -39.22 -7.54 3.64
C ARG A 792 -38.84 -9.02 3.66
N GLY A 793 -37.62 -9.32 4.10
CA GLY A 793 -37.13 -10.68 4.30
C GLY A 793 -36.08 -11.12 3.29
N VAL A 794 -35.80 -12.43 3.28
CA VAL A 794 -34.76 -13.04 2.45
C VAL A 794 -35.38 -13.60 1.17
N PHE A 795 -34.73 -13.30 0.05
CA PHE A 795 -35.14 -13.65 -1.29
C PHE A 795 -34.02 -14.40 -2.03
N TYR A 796 -34.39 -15.35 -2.87
CA TYR A 796 -33.52 -16.09 -3.77
C TYR A 796 -33.84 -15.75 -5.23
N VAL A 797 -32.80 -15.60 -6.05
CA VAL A 797 -32.90 -15.19 -7.46
C VAL A 797 -32.03 -16.10 -8.30
N GLU A 798 -32.55 -16.58 -9.43
CA GLU A 798 -31.77 -17.40 -10.37
C GLU A 798 -31.39 -16.64 -11.64
N THR A 799 -30.18 -16.88 -12.12
CA THR A 799 -29.68 -16.26 -13.36
C THR A 799 -29.17 -17.29 -14.36
N GLN A 800 -28.92 -16.83 -15.58
CA GLN A 800 -28.18 -17.57 -16.60
C GLN A 800 -26.67 -17.35 -16.43
N SER A 801 -25.85 -18.10 -17.16
CA SER A 801 -24.38 -18.02 -17.11
C SER A 801 -23.74 -16.99 -18.05
N ARG A 802 -24.55 -16.30 -18.86
CA ARG A 802 -24.10 -15.27 -19.82
C ARG A 802 -25.17 -14.18 -19.90
N PHE A 803 -24.74 -12.97 -20.26
CA PHE A 803 -25.65 -11.85 -20.51
C PHE A 803 -26.57 -12.14 -21.72
N PRO A 804 -27.87 -11.80 -21.68
CA PRO A 804 -28.63 -11.31 -20.53
C PRO A 804 -28.79 -12.40 -19.46
N PHE A 805 -28.39 -12.08 -18.24
CA PHE A 805 -28.41 -12.99 -17.09
C PHE A 805 -29.83 -13.24 -16.57
N ALA A 806 -30.77 -12.35 -16.85
CA ALA A 806 -32.18 -12.55 -16.54
C ALA A 806 -32.72 -13.82 -17.22
N LYS A 807 -33.31 -14.74 -16.44
CA LYS A 807 -34.05 -15.89 -17.00
C LYS A 807 -35.37 -15.47 -17.66
N ASN A 808 -35.87 -14.27 -17.36
CA ASN A 808 -37.13 -13.74 -17.90
C ASN A 808 -36.87 -12.65 -18.96
N THR A 809 -36.81 -13.06 -20.23
CA THR A 809 -36.34 -12.23 -21.36
C THR A 809 -37.43 -11.47 -22.12
N VAL A 810 -38.70 -11.52 -21.69
CA VAL A 810 -39.81 -10.83 -22.37
C VAL A 810 -40.76 -10.15 -21.37
N PRO A 811 -41.09 -8.85 -21.54
CA PRO A 811 -42.18 -8.21 -20.80
C PRO A 811 -43.53 -8.72 -21.32
N SER A 812 -44.01 -9.87 -20.80
CA SER A 812 -45.33 -10.37 -21.16
C SER A 812 -46.41 -9.39 -20.71
N SER A 813 -47.25 -8.94 -21.65
CA SER A 813 -48.27 -7.91 -21.44
C SER A 813 -49.44 -8.32 -20.54
N LYS A 814 -49.40 -9.52 -19.95
CA LYS A 814 -50.51 -10.11 -19.18
C LYS A 814 -50.46 -9.89 -17.66
N ASN A 815 -49.32 -9.43 -17.12
CA ASN A 815 -49.12 -9.26 -15.67
C ASN A 815 -48.78 -7.81 -15.25
N ILE A 816 -49.05 -6.81 -16.10
CA ILE A 816 -48.82 -5.40 -15.76
C ILE A 816 -50.05 -4.84 -15.03
N PRO A 817 -49.95 -4.38 -13.76
CA PRO A 817 -51.04 -3.67 -13.10
C PRO A 817 -51.38 -2.40 -13.89
N ALA A 818 -52.68 -2.11 -14.04
CA ALA A 818 -53.19 -1.06 -14.94
C ALA A 818 -52.92 0.38 -14.44
N ASN A 819 -51.66 0.79 -14.36
CA ASN A 819 -51.21 2.18 -14.23
C ASN A 819 -49.69 2.31 -14.46
N ARG A 820 -49.28 2.69 -15.69
CA ARG A 820 -48.13 3.56 -16.07
C ARG A 820 -47.60 3.25 -17.49
N ASN A 821 -47.97 4.09 -18.46
CA ASN A 821 -47.56 3.97 -19.87
C ASN A 821 -46.12 4.43 -20.18
N HIS A 822 -45.32 4.84 -19.19
CA HIS A 822 -43.97 5.40 -19.39
C HIS A 822 -42.82 4.38 -19.39
N ILE A 823 -43.09 3.08 -19.22
CA ILE A 823 -42.04 2.08 -18.91
C ILE A 823 -41.43 1.41 -20.17
N GLN A 824 -42.07 1.48 -21.33
CA GLN A 824 -41.74 0.61 -22.48
C GLN A 824 -40.62 1.07 -23.43
N GLN A 825 -40.26 2.35 -23.49
CA GLN A 825 -39.49 2.86 -24.66
C GLN A 825 -37.95 2.67 -24.61
N GLY A 826 -37.34 2.39 -23.45
CA GLY A 826 -35.87 2.32 -23.32
C GLY A 826 -35.19 1.00 -23.73
N GLY A 827 -35.91 -0.13 -23.69
CA GLY A 827 -35.28 -1.47 -23.74
C GLY A 827 -34.52 -1.80 -25.04
N HIS A 828 -35.09 -1.44 -26.20
CA HIS A 828 -34.50 -1.83 -27.50
C HIS A 828 -33.19 -1.11 -27.86
N ALA A 829 -32.96 0.09 -27.33
CA ALA A 829 -31.72 0.83 -27.60
C ALA A 829 -30.52 0.20 -26.88
N PHE A 830 -30.73 -0.28 -25.65
CA PHE A 830 -29.68 -0.77 -24.75
C PHE A 830 -29.01 -2.06 -25.25
N TYR A 831 -29.79 -3.06 -25.70
CA TYR A 831 -29.23 -4.30 -26.27
C TYR A 831 -28.24 -4.03 -27.43
N SER A 832 -28.52 -3.04 -28.29
CA SER A 832 -27.63 -2.66 -29.40
C SER A 832 -26.35 -1.90 -29.01
N TYR A 833 -26.26 -1.47 -27.74
CA TYR A 833 -25.13 -0.76 -27.15
C TYR A 833 -24.25 -1.70 -26.32
N VAL A 834 -24.85 -2.65 -25.59
CA VAL A 834 -24.11 -3.66 -24.81
C VAL A 834 -23.33 -4.62 -25.72
N ASP A 835 -23.87 -5.00 -26.88
CA ASP A 835 -23.15 -5.76 -27.93
C ASP A 835 -21.85 -5.08 -28.44
N LYS A 836 -21.60 -3.82 -28.05
CA LYS A 836 -20.42 -3.01 -28.43
C LYS A 836 -19.56 -2.60 -27.24
N LEU A 837 -19.95 -2.93 -26.01
CA LEU A 837 -19.04 -2.82 -24.87
C LEU A 837 -17.97 -3.94 -25.01
N PRO A 838 -16.68 -3.65 -24.78
CA PRO A 838 -15.64 -4.67 -24.82
C PRO A 838 -15.68 -5.52 -23.54
N ILE A 839 -16.75 -6.31 -23.38
CA ILE A 839 -16.86 -7.33 -22.32
C ILE A 839 -16.03 -8.54 -22.77
N LYS A 840 -14.71 -8.36 -22.77
CA LYS A 840 -13.72 -9.42 -22.80
C LYS A 840 -13.08 -9.51 -21.43
N LEU A 841 -13.66 -10.36 -20.58
CA LEU A 841 -12.86 -11.05 -19.58
C LEU A 841 -12.00 -12.06 -20.34
N ASP A 842 -10.69 -11.84 -20.34
CA ASP A 842 -9.74 -12.85 -20.81
C ASP A 842 -9.60 -13.91 -19.70
N GLU A 843 -9.85 -15.17 -20.02
CA GLU A 843 -9.80 -16.27 -19.07
C GLU A 843 -8.33 -16.62 -18.71
N ARG A 844 -7.61 -15.79 -17.92
CA ARG A 844 -6.37 -16.11 -17.16
C ARG A 844 -5.78 -14.90 -16.40
N SER A 845 -6.33 -14.48 -15.25
CA SER A 845 -5.57 -13.57 -14.35
C SER A 845 -6.05 -13.44 -12.89
N VAL A 846 -6.40 -14.52 -12.17
CA VAL A 846 -6.49 -14.47 -10.69
C VAL A 846 -5.90 -15.72 -10.03
N TYR A 847 -4.59 -15.67 -9.73
CA TYR A 847 -3.94 -16.55 -8.75
C TYR A 847 -2.77 -15.81 -8.12
N TYR A 848 -2.93 -15.37 -6.87
CA TYR A 848 -1.81 -15.08 -5.96
C TYR A 848 -2.23 -15.37 -4.51
N THR A 849 -1.85 -16.56 -4.05
CA THR A 849 -1.43 -16.83 -2.66
C THR A 849 -0.05 -16.24 -2.40
#